data_AF-A0AAW1S368-F1
#
_entry.id   AF-A0AAW1S368-F1
#
_cell.length_a   1.000
_cell.length_b   1.000
_cell.length_c   1.000
_cell.angle_alpha   90.00
_cell.angle_beta   90.00
_cell.angle_gamma   90.00
#
_symmetry.space_group_name_H-M   'P 1'
#
loop_
_entity.id
_entity.type
_entity.pdbx_description
1 polymer ?
#
loop_
_entity_poly.entity_id
_entity_poly.type
_entity_poly.pdbx_seq_one_letter_code
_entity_poly.pdbx_strand_id
1 'polypeptide(L)'
;MRRRHAASLHCALLALALGLWLGAAASAWAATAAVLPAPAPRALPAAAPGPAPTPGIRFNATSFRNGDTVSVAFSGPVWGGNSELGRTDMVALFLANSSDPRLSLPIKYKWAATAEGYLSKGAGSHTFRLINQRQDVVALLVRNVTRNMRFAAAQVLARSDPVRLQDPNDPQHLHLAIASAEGGYTVQWTTRDFGRPEVQWGTSPGALSARAAGSFLTYTAADMCGAPANTTGFVSPGALNYAIMAPLSPGTQYFYRVGDPDMGYSREQVFVTPPAVGADLEVRFLVVADLGHAQLDGSEEVNFNHVRDISTYDKNQALQQTFDLYTDFILDAEAQQGAATLTIRRLLADAENRTLLLLNGDVSYARGMLAQWDVFMEQIEPLASRMPFMLIPGNHERDWPHTGDRFANLANDSGGECGVPFWKRMLMPVSDHPWVDAQAQRRPPEWYSYNYGAIHFVSLCTEVDFSPGSPQFEFLLTDLSMINRTVTPWLVVNLHRPIYSSSASGKSYTSVLRVAEDIRLAMEDLFFLYQVDVTFSGHDHKYERTCPVYKKSCLDLDANNSATAPVHVVSGNAGFRLSWGYNPHTPPYWDAMALEHGYLRCEANKTFLGCEEVSSINGRVLDSWALHKPRGWQPNLLARAIAQQLFISNYTKSSWIDDPGIPTQGYQLVYEPIFAALESDATILQTLTRLQNQTGLLTNLVNGVDTVVDIWAALAPAYLIVRGVAEQPGNEQARFYAREGLMPIFEAVKHQHVGAAAKRAACAALSPQRPLRSPAAANVSEQLPSGLHRPLRSPAAASVWEELPSGLHVLLSRSSSRCGRLRRPLF
;
A
#
# COMPACT_ATOMS: atom_id res chain seq x y z
N MET A 1 -23.23 44.08 29.96
CA MET A 1 -22.48 44.53 28.77
C MET A 1 -22.25 46.05 28.84
N ARG A 2 -21.13 46.54 29.42
CA ARG A 2 -20.80 48.00 29.43
C ARG A 2 -19.30 48.36 29.28
N ARG A 3 -18.46 47.43 28.80
CA ARG A 3 -17.02 47.69 28.51
C ARG A 3 -16.56 47.39 27.07
N ARG A 4 -17.45 46.92 26.17
CA ARG A 4 -17.12 46.64 24.75
C ARG A 4 -17.49 47.75 23.74
N HIS A 5 -18.08 48.86 24.19
CA HIS A 5 -18.46 49.99 23.31
C HIS A 5 -17.49 51.19 23.32
N ALA A 6 -16.46 51.20 24.18
CA ALA A 6 -15.51 52.31 24.26
C ALA A 6 -14.39 52.22 23.21
N ALA A 7 -13.87 51.01 22.95
CA ALA A 7 -12.74 50.80 22.04
C ALA A 7 -13.11 51.07 20.56
N SER A 8 -14.30 50.64 20.13
CA SER A 8 -14.76 50.79 18.74
C SER A 8 -15.02 52.25 18.32
N LEU A 9 -15.24 53.16 19.27
CA LEU A 9 -15.40 54.59 18.98
C LEU A 9 -14.06 55.30 18.71
N HIS A 10 -12.96 54.84 19.33
CA HIS A 10 -11.63 55.43 19.15
C HIS A 10 -11.05 55.17 17.76
N CYS A 11 -11.18 53.95 17.24
CA CYS A 11 -10.66 53.61 15.91
C CYS A 11 -11.37 54.39 14.78
N ALA A 12 -12.68 54.63 14.92
CA ALA A 12 -13.45 55.39 13.93
C ALA A 12 -13.00 56.87 13.83
N LEU A 13 -12.67 57.49 14.96
CA LEU A 13 -12.19 58.88 15.01
C LEU A 13 -10.77 59.03 14.42
N LEU A 14 -9.88 58.06 14.66
CA LEU A 14 -8.53 58.04 14.07
C LEU A 14 -8.56 57.90 12.54
N ALA A 15 -9.44 57.07 11.99
CA ALA A 15 -9.60 56.92 10.55
C ALA A 15 -10.09 58.22 9.87
N LEU A 16 -11.03 58.93 10.49
CA LEU A 16 -11.51 60.23 10.02
C LEU A 16 -10.43 61.33 10.09
N ALA A 17 -9.58 61.31 11.12
CA ALA A 17 -8.49 62.27 11.25
C ALA A 17 -7.42 62.13 10.14
N LEU A 18 -7.03 60.90 9.78
CA LEU A 18 -6.06 60.68 8.69
C LEU A 18 -6.62 61.06 7.31
N GLY A 19 -7.90 60.74 7.04
CA GLY A 19 -8.55 61.06 5.77
C GLY A 19 -8.60 62.57 5.49
N LEU A 20 -8.78 63.38 6.52
CA LEU A 20 -8.81 64.84 6.40
C LEU A 20 -7.42 65.48 6.23
N TRP A 21 -6.34 64.81 6.65
CA TRP A 21 -4.97 65.31 6.47
C TRP A 21 -4.43 65.06 5.05
N LEU A 22 -4.73 63.90 4.47
CA LEU A 22 -4.27 63.55 3.11
C LEU A 22 -5.04 64.30 2.00
N GLY A 23 -6.27 64.75 2.26
CA GLY A 23 -7.06 65.52 1.30
C GLY A 23 -6.62 66.99 1.10
N ALA A 24 -5.83 67.55 2.02
CA ALA A 24 -5.51 68.98 2.04
C ALA A 24 -4.21 69.38 1.31
N ALA A 25 -3.38 68.41 0.91
CA ALA A 25 -2.06 68.66 0.33
C ALA A 25 -2.02 68.72 -1.23
N ALA A 26 -3.17 68.54 -1.89
CA ALA A 26 -3.23 68.27 -3.34
C ALA A 26 -3.81 69.43 -4.20
N SER A 27 -4.07 70.61 -3.63
CA SER A 27 -4.89 71.65 -4.27
C SER A 27 -4.46 73.10 -4.01
N ALA A 28 -3.15 73.39 -4.07
CA ALA A 28 -2.64 74.77 -4.16
C ALA A 28 -1.38 74.86 -5.03
N TRP A 29 -1.06 76.07 -5.51
CA TRP A 29 0.13 76.42 -6.31
C TRP A 29 0.19 75.90 -7.75
N ALA A 30 -0.67 76.49 -8.59
CA ALA A 30 -0.35 76.76 -9.99
C ALA A 30 -0.25 78.28 -10.22
N ALA A 31 0.44 78.67 -11.31
CA ALA A 31 0.57 80.03 -11.89
C ALA A 31 1.66 81.01 -11.33
N THR A 32 2.63 81.30 -12.23
CA THR A 32 3.32 82.59 -12.50
C THR A 32 4.27 83.24 -11.47
N ALA A 33 5.45 83.81 -11.85
CA ALA A 33 6.18 83.78 -13.13
C ALA A 33 7.66 84.30 -13.05
N ALA A 34 8.46 83.90 -14.06
CA ALA A 34 9.65 84.59 -14.64
C ALA A 34 11.03 84.57 -13.95
N VAL A 35 12.07 84.83 -14.77
CA VAL A 35 13.54 85.00 -14.46
C VAL A 35 14.27 83.70 -14.05
N LEU A 36 15.33 83.19 -14.69
CA LEU A 36 16.10 83.44 -15.94
C LEU A 36 16.68 82.06 -16.42
N PRO A 37 17.14 81.88 -17.68
CA PRO A 37 17.57 80.57 -18.18
C PRO A 37 19.01 80.19 -17.78
N ALA A 38 19.16 79.03 -17.13
CA ALA A 38 20.43 78.32 -17.03
C ALA A 38 20.59 77.32 -18.21
N PRO A 39 21.81 77.04 -18.70
CA PRO A 39 22.02 76.13 -19.82
C PRO A 39 21.65 74.69 -19.44
N ALA A 40 20.88 74.02 -20.30
CA ALA A 40 20.43 72.65 -20.04
C ALA A 40 21.62 71.67 -19.97
N PRO A 41 21.74 70.84 -18.93
CA PRO A 41 22.69 69.74 -18.93
C PRO A 41 22.34 68.80 -20.08
N ARG A 42 23.32 68.55 -20.94
CA ARG A 42 23.16 67.74 -22.15
C ARG A 42 22.84 66.30 -21.74
N ALA A 43 21.56 65.92 -21.80
CA ALA A 43 21.15 64.55 -21.55
C ALA A 43 21.90 63.63 -22.51
N LEU A 44 22.78 62.78 -21.96
CA LEU A 44 23.31 61.65 -22.72
C LEU A 44 22.10 60.81 -23.14
N PRO A 45 21.97 60.46 -24.44
CA PRO A 45 20.89 59.56 -24.84
C PRO A 45 21.06 58.26 -24.05
N ALA A 46 19.99 57.85 -23.35
CA ALA A 46 19.95 56.53 -22.75
C ALA A 46 20.31 55.52 -23.83
N ALA A 47 21.32 54.69 -23.59
CA ALA A 47 21.79 53.73 -24.58
C ALA A 47 20.59 52.91 -25.06
N ALA A 48 20.35 52.91 -26.38
CA ALA A 48 19.24 52.16 -26.95
C ALA A 48 19.30 50.72 -26.42
N PRO A 49 18.18 50.14 -25.94
CA PRO A 49 18.20 48.78 -25.41
C PRO A 49 18.81 47.88 -26.48
N GLY A 50 19.87 47.16 -26.11
CA GLY A 50 20.59 46.29 -27.03
C GLY A 50 19.63 45.30 -27.69
N PRO A 51 19.95 44.80 -28.90
CA PRO A 51 19.10 43.86 -29.61
C PRO A 51 18.71 42.73 -28.66
N ALA A 52 17.40 42.49 -28.51
CA ALA A 52 16.88 41.57 -27.51
C ALA A 52 17.59 40.22 -27.65
N PRO A 53 18.16 39.67 -26.56
CA PRO A 53 19.04 38.51 -26.65
C PRO A 53 18.28 37.36 -27.30
N THR A 54 18.88 36.78 -28.34
CA THR A 54 18.32 35.61 -29.02
C THR A 54 18.06 34.52 -27.98
N PRO A 55 16.88 33.87 -28.01
CA PRO A 55 16.63 32.73 -27.15
C PRO A 55 17.72 31.67 -27.32
N GLY A 56 18.29 31.24 -26.20
CA GLY A 56 19.44 30.35 -26.18
C GLY A 56 19.51 29.58 -24.87
N ILE A 57 20.04 28.37 -24.92
CA ILE A 57 20.23 27.53 -23.74
C ILE A 57 21.41 26.59 -23.95
N ARG A 58 22.29 26.47 -22.97
CA ARG A 58 23.48 25.60 -23.03
C ARG A 58 23.86 25.07 -21.66
N PHE A 59 24.40 23.86 -21.63
CA PHE A 59 25.16 23.37 -20.48
C PHE A 59 26.53 24.08 -20.39
N ASN A 60 27.11 24.12 -19.18
CA ASN A 60 28.50 24.50 -18.96
C ASN A 60 29.50 23.35 -19.22
N ALA A 61 29.00 22.11 -19.31
CA ALA A 61 29.77 20.89 -19.51
C ALA A 61 29.32 20.16 -20.78
N THR A 62 30.24 19.43 -21.42
CA THR A 62 29.96 18.57 -22.59
C THR A 62 29.65 17.12 -22.20
N SER A 63 29.91 16.74 -20.95
CA SER A 63 29.66 15.38 -20.44
C SER A 63 29.44 15.34 -18.93
N PHE A 64 28.82 14.26 -18.43
CA PHE A 64 28.55 14.01 -17.01
C PHE A 64 28.69 12.52 -16.63
N ARG A 65 28.86 12.26 -15.32
CA ARG A 65 28.82 10.96 -14.63
C ARG A 65 27.65 10.91 -13.65
N ASN A 66 27.35 9.75 -13.05
CA ASN A 66 26.25 9.65 -12.09
C ASN A 66 26.47 10.58 -10.89
N GLY A 67 25.48 11.43 -10.61
CA GLY A 67 25.48 12.38 -9.49
C GLY A 67 26.17 13.73 -9.75
N ASP A 68 26.72 13.97 -10.95
CA ASP A 68 27.36 15.24 -11.30
C ASP A 68 26.38 16.43 -11.29
N THR A 69 26.83 17.58 -10.80
CA THR A 69 26.07 18.84 -10.88
C THR A 69 26.53 19.67 -12.07
N VAL A 70 25.66 19.84 -13.07
CA VAL A 70 25.87 20.72 -14.24
C VAL A 70 25.18 22.06 -14.05
N SER A 71 25.63 23.10 -14.77
CA SER A 71 24.92 24.38 -14.88
C SER A 71 24.36 24.56 -16.27
N VAL A 72 23.11 25.01 -16.34
CA VAL A 72 22.39 25.35 -17.57
C VAL A 72 22.21 26.87 -17.59
N ALA A 73 22.90 27.54 -18.52
CA ALA A 73 22.77 28.98 -18.76
C ALA A 73 21.78 29.22 -19.90
N PHE A 74 20.86 30.18 -19.73
CA PHE A 74 19.79 30.45 -20.67
C PHE A 74 19.50 31.94 -20.86
N SER A 75 19.10 32.29 -22.09
CA SER A 75 18.62 33.60 -22.49
C SER A 75 17.26 33.50 -23.18
N GLY A 76 16.44 34.53 -23.01
CA GLY A 76 15.11 34.66 -23.57
C GLY A 76 14.68 36.14 -23.61
N PRO A 77 13.42 36.43 -23.97
CA PRO A 77 12.91 37.79 -24.04
C PRO A 77 13.09 38.58 -22.74
N VAL A 78 13.43 39.87 -22.85
CA VAL A 78 13.56 40.78 -21.70
C VAL A 78 12.15 41.17 -21.22
N TRP A 79 11.86 40.89 -19.96
CA TRP A 79 10.48 40.92 -19.44
C TRP A 79 10.09 42.15 -18.60
N GLY A 80 10.94 43.18 -18.57
CA GLY A 80 10.62 44.47 -17.95
C GLY A 80 10.23 44.40 -16.47
N GLY A 81 10.66 43.34 -15.76
CA GLY A 81 10.34 43.06 -14.36
C GLY A 81 8.90 42.58 -14.08
N ASN A 82 7.94 42.83 -14.98
CA ASN A 82 6.51 42.74 -14.66
C ASN A 82 5.64 41.92 -15.63
N SER A 83 6.21 41.22 -16.62
CA SER A 83 5.41 40.36 -17.51
C SER A 83 4.96 39.06 -16.81
N GLU A 84 3.67 38.73 -16.90
CA GLU A 84 3.14 37.43 -16.43
C GLU A 84 3.65 36.28 -17.30
N LEU A 85 3.80 36.51 -18.61
CA LEU A 85 4.29 35.53 -19.57
C LEU A 85 5.68 35.00 -19.19
N GLY A 86 6.56 35.88 -18.70
CA GLY A 86 7.91 35.51 -18.26
C GLY A 86 7.95 34.65 -17.00
N ARG A 87 6.86 34.60 -16.23
CA ARG A 87 6.67 33.68 -15.10
C ARG A 87 6.22 32.28 -15.55
N THR A 88 5.91 32.10 -16.84
CA THR A 88 5.58 30.79 -17.45
C THR A 88 6.74 30.18 -18.27
N ASP A 89 7.89 30.86 -18.32
CA ASP A 89 9.10 30.34 -18.94
C ASP A 89 9.78 29.32 -18.00
N MET A 90 10.33 28.25 -18.57
CA MET A 90 10.81 27.10 -17.82
C MET A 90 12.00 26.43 -18.52
N VAL A 91 12.98 26.01 -17.74
CA VAL A 91 14.09 25.15 -18.18
C VAL A 91 13.75 23.71 -17.84
N ALA A 92 13.52 22.90 -18.87
CA ALA A 92 13.11 21.50 -18.73
C ALA A 92 14.18 20.56 -19.32
N LEU A 93 14.55 19.53 -18.59
CA LEU A 93 15.53 18.52 -19.00
C LEU A 93 14.83 17.28 -19.56
N PHE A 94 15.35 16.76 -20.67
CA PHE A 94 14.85 15.57 -21.35
C PHE A 94 16.00 14.60 -21.64
N LEU A 95 15.73 13.30 -21.66
CA LEU A 95 16.68 12.33 -22.24
C LEU A 95 16.76 12.56 -23.75
N ALA A 96 17.94 12.47 -24.34
CA ALA A 96 18.18 12.94 -25.71
C ALA A 96 17.28 12.28 -26.76
N ASN A 97 17.03 10.97 -26.65
CA ASN A 97 16.20 10.21 -27.59
C ASN A 97 14.69 10.49 -27.41
N SER A 98 14.28 11.06 -26.28
CA SER A 98 12.91 11.45 -25.95
C SER A 98 12.90 12.92 -25.53
N SER A 99 13.27 13.80 -26.47
CA SER A 99 13.41 15.25 -26.27
C SER A 99 12.45 16.10 -27.13
N ASP A 100 11.35 15.51 -27.59
CA ASP A 100 10.22 16.23 -28.20
C ASP A 100 9.09 16.39 -27.17
N PRO A 101 8.80 17.60 -26.66
CA PRO A 101 7.79 17.82 -25.62
C PRO A 101 6.35 17.51 -26.07
N ARG A 102 6.13 17.18 -27.35
CA ARG A 102 4.83 16.70 -27.89
C ARG A 102 4.64 15.20 -27.73
N LEU A 103 5.74 14.44 -27.59
CA LEU A 103 5.78 12.99 -27.57
C LEU A 103 6.36 12.43 -26.26
N SER A 104 6.97 13.28 -25.44
CA SER A 104 7.69 12.91 -24.22
C SER A 104 7.56 14.01 -23.16
N LEU A 105 7.71 13.63 -21.90
CA LEU A 105 7.74 14.52 -20.74
C LEU A 105 9.19 14.70 -20.25
N PRO A 106 9.53 15.84 -19.62
CA PRO A 106 10.87 16.04 -19.08
C PRO A 106 11.12 15.12 -17.88
N ILE A 107 12.38 14.74 -17.70
CA ILE A 107 12.83 14.02 -16.50
C ILE A 107 12.74 14.90 -15.24
N LYS A 108 12.91 16.22 -15.39
CA LYS A 108 12.67 17.27 -14.37
C LYS A 108 12.83 18.67 -14.97
N TYR A 109 12.42 19.70 -14.25
CA TYR A 109 12.48 21.08 -14.70
C TYR A 109 12.67 22.10 -13.57
N LYS A 110 13.00 23.35 -13.93
CA LYS A 110 12.99 24.53 -13.05
C LYS A 110 12.39 25.74 -13.77
N TRP A 111 11.56 26.51 -13.09
CA TRP A 111 11.01 27.76 -13.62
C TRP A 111 12.13 28.76 -13.96
N ALA A 112 12.14 29.31 -15.17
CA ALA A 112 13.18 30.26 -15.60
C ALA A 112 13.12 31.56 -14.76
N ALA A 113 11.92 31.93 -14.30
CA ALA A 113 11.66 33.09 -13.47
C ALA A 113 12.26 33.06 -12.06
N THR A 114 12.70 31.90 -11.55
CA THR A 114 13.37 31.80 -10.24
C THR A 114 14.89 32.00 -10.33
N ALA A 115 15.47 32.03 -11.54
CA ALA A 115 16.88 32.38 -11.71
C ALA A 115 17.11 33.89 -11.62
N GLU A 116 18.15 34.29 -10.90
CA GLU A 116 18.51 35.70 -10.74
C GLU A 116 18.74 36.36 -12.12
N GLY A 117 18.15 37.54 -12.31
CA GLY A 117 18.29 38.30 -13.55
C GLY A 117 17.34 37.92 -14.69
N TYR A 118 16.65 36.77 -14.67
CA TYR A 118 15.86 36.35 -15.83
C TYR A 118 14.74 37.36 -16.19
N LEU A 119 13.92 37.75 -15.21
CA LEU A 119 12.80 38.68 -15.41
C LEU A 119 13.22 40.13 -15.74
N SER A 120 14.46 40.52 -15.43
CA SER A 120 14.97 41.89 -15.59
C SER A 120 15.96 42.08 -16.75
N LYS A 121 16.76 41.05 -17.05
CA LYS A 121 17.82 41.04 -18.08
C LYS A 121 17.54 40.10 -19.25
N GLY A 122 16.51 39.24 -19.15
CA GLY A 122 16.25 38.19 -20.15
C GLY A 122 17.28 37.06 -20.13
N ALA A 123 18.06 36.90 -19.05
CA ALA A 123 19.09 35.87 -18.94
C ALA A 123 19.25 35.40 -17.49
N GLY A 124 19.54 34.11 -17.32
CA GLY A 124 19.72 33.47 -16.03
C GLY A 124 20.46 32.13 -16.15
N SER A 125 20.65 31.45 -15.02
CA SER A 125 21.25 30.11 -14.98
C SER A 125 20.70 29.29 -13.82
N HIS A 126 20.53 27.99 -14.04
CA HIS A 126 20.15 27.00 -13.03
C HIS A 126 21.23 25.92 -12.91
N THR A 127 21.33 25.30 -11.73
CA THR A 127 22.11 24.07 -11.53
C THR A 127 21.18 22.85 -11.49
N PHE A 128 21.67 21.73 -12.00
CA PHE A 128 20.97 20.44 -11.98
C PHE A 128 21.94 19.31 -11.66
N ARG A 129 21.57 18.43 -10.73
CA ARG A 129 22.25 17.15 -10.48
C ARG A 129 21.72 16.13 -11.47
N LEU A 130 22.58 15.57 -12.31
CA LEU A 130 22.20 14.52 -13.27
C LEU A 130 22.52 13.14 -12.70
N ILE A 131 21.66 12.16 -12.99
CA ILE A 131 21.86 10.76 -12.61
C ILE A 131 21.97 9.87 -13.86
N ASN A 132 22.53 8.67 -13.72
CA ASN A 132 22.71 7.72 -14.82
C ASN A 132 21.39 7.05 -15.25
N GLN A 133 20.56 7.80 -15.95
CA GLN A 133 19.36 7.32 -16.66
C GLN A 133 19.69 6.78 -18.07
N ARG A 134 20.88 6.16 -18.23
CA ARG A 134 21.35 5.42 -19.44
C ARG A 134 21.48 6.22 -20.74
N GLN A 135 21.17 7.53 -20.74
CA GLN A 135 21.15 8.38 -21.94
C GLN A 135 21.77 9.76 -21.69
N ASP A 136 22.19 10.41 -22.78
CA ASP A 136 22.57 11.83 -22.81
C ASP A 136 21.36 12.72 -22.47
N VAL A 137 21.61 13.93 -21.95
CA VAL A 137 20.54 14.86 -21.50
C VAL A 137 20.53 16.13 -22.35
N VAL A 138 19.34 16.64 -22.68
CA VAL A 138 19.13 17.89 -23.43
C VAL A 138 18.30 18.86 -22.58
N ALA A 139 18.67 20.13 -22.57
CA ALA A 139 17.89 21.19 -21.93
C ALA A 139 17.06 21.97 -22.97
N LEU A 140 15.77 22.16 -22.70
CA LEU A 140 14.87 23.04 -23.46
C LEU A 140 14.49 24.25 -22.61
N LEU A 141 14.55 25.44 -23.20
CA LEU A 141 13.83 26.62 -22.68
C LEU A 141 12.44 26.62 -23.32
N VAL A 142 11.39 26.45 -22.53
CA VAL A 142 10.00 26.34 -22.99
C VAL A 142 9.09 27.39 -22.36
N ARG A 143 7.97 27.69 -23.02
CA ARG A 143 6.97 28.70 -22.65
C ARG A 143 5.56 28.15 -22.78
N ASN A 144 4.60 28.79 -22.10
CA ASN A 144 3.16 28.53 -22.21
C ASN A 144 2.76 27.11 -21.74
N VAL A 145 3.52 26.56 -20.79
CA VAL A 145 3.11 25.35 -20.08
C VAL A 145 2.00 25.74 -19.10
N THR A 146 0.79 25.31 -19.42
CA THR A 146 -0.40 25.54 -18.57
C THR A 146 -0.27 24.82 -17.24
N ARG A 147 -1.05 25.24 -16.21
CA ARG A 147 -1.06 24.63 -14.86
C ARG A 147 -1.29 23.11 -14.84
N ASN A 148 -1.83 22.55 -15.91
CA ASN A 148 -2.06 21.11 -16.06
C ASN A 148 -0.88 20.39 -16.77
N MET A 149 0.33 20.97 -16.71
CA MET A 149 1.60 20.45 -17.24
C MET A 149 1.53 19.91 -18.68
N ARG A 150 0.75 20.55 -19.57
CA ARG A 150 0.56 20.10 -20.96
C ARG A 150 1.74 20.47 -21.87
N PHE A 151 2.85 19.75 -21.74
CA PHE A 151 4.07 19.94 -22.55
C PHE A 151 3.83 19.91 -24.07
N ALA A 152 2.84 19.14 -24.55
CA ALA A 152 2.49 19.08 -25.97
C ALA A 152 1.94 20.40 -26.56
N ALA A 153 1.58 21.37 -25.71
CA ALA A 153 1.20 22.74 -26.12
C ALA A 153 2.29 23.78 -25.82
N ALA A 154 3.46 23.36 -25.35
CA ALA A 154 4.57 24.25 -24.99
C ALA A 154 5.28 24.80 -26.23
N GLN A 155 5.60 26.09 -26.22
CA GLN A 155 6.48 26.69 -27.22
C GLN A 155 7.93 26.47 -26.80
N VAL A 156 8.70 25.72 -27.58
CA VAL A 156 10.17 25.67 -27.42
C VAL A 156 10.75 26.99 -27.91
N LEU A 157 11.45 27.70 -27.03
CA LEU A 157 12.16 28.95 -27.33
C LEU A 157 13.61 28.66 -27.74
N ALA A 158 14.26 27.71 -27.06
CA ALA A 158 15.62 27.28 -27.36
C ALA A 158 15.84 25.81 -26.95
N ARG A 159 16.83 25.16 -27.58
CA ARG A 159 17.29 23.79 -27.31
C ARG A 159 18.81 23.79 -27.20
N SER A 160 19.36 23.07 -26.23
CA SER A 160 20.80 22.92 -26.09
C SER A 160 21.36 21.82 -26.99
N ASP A 161 22.68 21.82 -27.16
CA ASP A 161 23.40 20.58 -27.47
C ASP A 161 23.23 19.57 -26.31
N PRO A 162 23.29 18.25 -26.56
CA PRO A 162 23.25 17.26 -25.50
C PRO A 162 24.50 17.31 -24.61
N VAL A 163 24.33 17.12 -23.30
CA VAL A 163 25.43 16.78 -22.39
C VAL A 163 25.54 15.26 -22.31
N ARG A 164 26.75 14.74 -22.62
CA ARG A 164 26.97 13.30 -22.84
C ARG A 164 27.19 12.51 -21.55
N LEU A 165 26.50 11.40 -21.39
CA LEU A 165 26.75 10.44 -20.32
C LEU A 165 28.05 9.66 -20.61
N GLN A 166 28.99 9.64 -19.66
CA GLN A 166 30.28 8.97 -19.85
C GLN A 166 30.19 7.44 -19.73
N ASP A 167 29.56 6.92 -18.67
CA ASP A 167 29.62 5.50 -18.28
C ASP A 167 28.21 4.83 -18.23
N PRO A 168 27.47 4.72 -19.35
CA PRO A 168 26.08 4.26 -19.37
C PRO A 168 25.84 2.79 -18.96
N ASN A 169 26.92 2.00 -18.82
CA ASN A 169 26.88 0.61 -18.34
C ASN A 169 27.57 0.41 -16.99
N ASP A 170 28.00 1.49 -16.31
CA ASP A 170 28.37 1.41 -14.90
C ASP A 170 27.14 0.90 -14.11
N PRO A 171 27.23 -0.19 -13.33
CA PRO A 171 26.07 -0.74 -12.62
C PRO A 171 25.47 0.24 -11.62
N GLN A 172 24.19 0.60 -11.83
CA GLN A 172 23.42 1.45 -10.91
C GLN A 172 22.31 0.65 -10.22
N HIS A 173 21.66 1.25 -9.22
CA HIS A 173 20.44 0.73 -8.59
C HIS A 173 20.67 -0.62 -7.89
N LEU A 174 21.85 -0.84 -7.31
CA LEU A 174 22.19 -2.09 -6.63
C LEU A 174 21.23 -2.32 -5.45
N HIS A 175 20.51 -3.43 -5.48
CA HIS A 175 19.66 -3.85 -4.38
C HIS A 175 19.67 -5.36 -4.18
N LEU A 176 19.50 -5.77 -2.92
CA LEU A 176 19.40 -7.15 -2.47
C LEU A 176 17.95 -7.49 -2.15
N ALA A 177 17.56 -8.74 -2.40
CA ALA A 177 16.35 -9.35 -1.86
C ALA A 177 16.69 -10.76 -1.36
N ILE A 178 15.89 -11.30 -0.44
CA ILE A 178 16.00 -12.72 -0.06
C ILE A 178 15.61 -13.56 -1.27
N ALA A 179 16.39 -14.61 -1.59
CA ALA A 179 16.08 -15.49 -2.72
C ALA A 179 15.12 -16.62 -2.29
N SER A 180 14.48 -17.25 -3.27
CA SER A 180 13.80 -18.55 -3.09
C SER A 180 14.78 -19.70 -2.87
N ALA A 181 16.05 -19.53 -3.24
CA ALA A 181 17.13 -20.46 -2.89
C ALA A 181 17.46 -20.40 -1.40
N GLU A 182 17.49 -21.55 -0.72
CA GLU A 182 17.71 -21.64 0.72
C GLU A 182 19.03 -20.96 1.15
N GLY A 183 18.93 -19.97 2.03
CA GLY A 183 20.07 -19.18 2.50
C GLY A 183 20.73 -18.32 1.41
N GLY A 184 20.07 -18.04 0.29
CA GLY A 184 20.58 -17.19 -0.79
C GLY A 184 19.98 -15.79 -0.80
N TYR A 185 20.70 -14.84 -1.40
CA TYR A 185 20.18 -13.51 -1.76
C TYR A 185 20.17 -13.31 -3.28
N THR A 186 19.09 -12.76 -3.81
CA THR A 186 19.06 -12.18 -5.16
C THR A 186 19.69 -10.79 -5.09
N VAL A 187 20.56 -10.46 -6.04
CA VAL A 187 21.05 -9.10 -6.27
C VAL A 187 20.61 -8.62 -7.64
N GLN A 188 20.19 -7.37 -7.73
CA GLN A 188 19.75 -6.72 -8.96
C GLN A 188 20.46 -5.39 -9.20
N TRP A 189 20.64 -5.04 -10.47
CA TRP A 189 21.24 -3.77 -10.90
C TRP A 189 20.81 -3.39 -12.33
N THR A 190 20.95 -2.12 -12.69
CA THR A 190 20.59 -1.57 -14.00
C THR A 190 21.82 -1.23 -14.84
N THR A 191 21.79 -1.55 -16.14
CA THR A 191 22.73 -1.06 -17.18
C THR A 191 21.96 -0.57 -18.41
N ARG A 192 22.57 0.22 -19.30
CA ARG A 192 21.94 0.55 -20.60
C ARG A 192 21.84 -0.67 -21.49
N ASP A 193 22.97 -1.33 -21.71
CA ASP A 193 23.11 -2.42 -22.67
C ASP A 193 22.93 -3.79 -22.00
N PHE A 194 22.53 -4.77 -22.81
CA PHE A 194 22.41 -6.18 -22.44
C PHE A 194 23.73 -6.91 -22.67
N GLY A 195 24.08 -7.84 -21.79
CA GLY A 195 25.36 -8.55 -21.86
C GLY A 195 25.36 -9.89 -21.11
N ARG A 196 26.46 -10.15 -20.42
CA ARG A 196 26.77 -11.33 -19.60
C ARG A 196 26.84 -10.93 -18.11
N PRO A 197 25.71 -10.57 -17.48
CA PRO A 197 25.71 -10.18 -16.07
C PRO A 197 26.26 -11.30 -15.18
N GLU A 198 27.10 -10.97 -14.21
CA GLU A 198 27.50 -11.86 -13.12
C GLU A 198 27.68 -11.10 -11.79
N VAL A 199 27.59 -11.84 -10.69
CA VAL A 199 27.96 -11.39 -9.34
C VAL A 199 29.19 -12.16 -8.86
N GLN A 200 30.09 -11.48 -8.16
CA GLN A 200 31.23 -12.07 -7.46
C GLN A 200 31.14 -11.71 -5.98
N TRP A 201 31.37 -12.66 -5.07
CA TRP A 201 31.30 -12.43 -3.61
C TRP A 201 32.34 -13.22 -2.81
N GLY A 202 32.60 -12.79 -1.58
CA GLY A 202 33.53 -13.43 -0.64
C GLY A 202 33.40 -12.87 0.77
N THR A 203 34.08 -13.49 1.74
CA THR A 203 34.05 -13.11 3.17
C THR A 203 35.24 -12.21 3.57
N SER A 204 35.92 -11.59 2.61
CA SER A 204 37.02 -10.65 2.86
C SER A 204 37.14 -9.62 1.73
N PRO A 205 37.47 -8.34 2.03
CA PRO A 205 37.53 -7.28 1.03
C PRO A 205 38.48 -7.60 -0.13
N GLY A 206 38.04 -7.38 -1.37
CA GLY A 206 38.80 -7.68 -2.59
C GLY A 206 39.06 -9.17 -2.87
N ALA A 207 38.69 -10.09 -1.97
CA ALA A 207 38.96 -11.52 -2.06
C ALA A 207 37.67 -12.30 -2.39
N LEU A 208 37.09 -11.98 -3.55
CA LEU A 208 35.79 -12.50 -3.99
C LEU A 208 35.96 -13.92 -4.59
N SER A 209 35.94 -14.93 -3.72
CA SER A 209 36.20 -16.33 -4.04
C SER A 209 35.07 -17.05 -4.78
N ALA A 210 33.84 -16.55 -4.70
CA ALA A 210 32.65 -17.13 -5.32
C ALA A 210 32.12 -16.25 -6.46
N ARG A 211 31.43 -16.85 -7.42
CA ARG A 211 30.73 -16.15 -8.50
C ARG A 211 29.49 -16.91 -8.97
N ALA A 212 28.54 -16.19 -9.54
CA ALA A 212 27.37 -16.74 -10.22
C ALA A 212 27.05 -15.93 -11.47
N ALA A 213 26.74 -16.62 -12.56
CA ALA A 213 26.17 -15.99 -13.74
C ALA A 213 24.76 -15.48 -13.40
N GLY A 214 24.44 -14.30 -13.91
CA GLY A 214 23.13 -13.70 -13.83
C GLY A 214 22.32 -13.89 -15.11
N SER A 215 21.18 -13.21 -15.14
CA SER A 215 20.31 -13.01 -16.29
C SER A 215 19.79 -11.57 -16.26
N PHE A 216 18.89 -11.20 -17.15
CA PHE A 216 18.28 -9.88 -17.17
C PHE A 216 16.79 -9.92 -17.50
N LEU A 217 16.09 -8.90 -17.01
CA LEU A 217 14.74 -8.54 -17.41
C LEU A 217 14.76 -7.19 -18.12
N THR A 218 13.66 -6.86 -18.79
CA THR A 218 13.37 -5.51 -19.31
C THR A 218 11.86 -5.38 -19.52
N TYR A 219 11.43 -4.18 -19.91
CA TYR A 219 10.06 -3.87 -20.34
C TYR A 219 10.07 -2.77 -21.41
N THR A 220 9.03 -2.77 -22.24
CA THR A 220 8.80 -1.83 -23.35
C THR A 220 7.52 -1.02 -23.11
N ALA A 221 7.26 -0.03 -23.96
CA ALA A 221 6.00 0.72 -23.93
C ALA A 221 4.78 -0.16 -24.19
N ALA A 222 4.93 -1.30 -24.88
CA ALA A 222 3.86 -2.22 -25.21
C ALA A 222 3.48 -3.17 -24.05
N ASP A 223 4.35 -3.32 -23.05
CA ASP A 223 4.06 -4.10 -21.83
C ASP A 223 3.19 -3.30 -20.83
N MET A 224 3.19 -1.97 -20.94
CA MET A 224 2.44 -1.03 -20.08
C MET A 224 0.96 -0.95 -20.50
N CYS A 225 0.05 -1.01 -19.54
CA CYS A 225 -1.39 -1.11 -19.80
C CYS A 225 -2.08 0.22 -20.19
N GLY A 226 -1.41 1.37 -20.11
CA GLY A 226 -2.04 2.66 -20.44
C GLY A 226 -1.15 3.89 -20.35
N ALA A 227 -1.73 5.06 -20.58
CA ALA A 227 -1.04 6.34 -20.59
C ALA A 227 -1.06 7.01 -19.20
N PRO A 228 0.01 7.72 -18.77
CA PRO A 228 1.20 8.06 -19.55
C PRO A 228 2.27 6.96 -19.72
N ALA A 229 2.21 5.84 -18.96
CA ALA A 229 3.25 4.81 -18.93
C ALA A 229 3.61 4.21 -20.30
N ASN A 230 2.63 3.99 -21.18
CA ASN A 230 2.81 3.44 -22.53
C ASN A 230 3.07 4.49 -23.62
N THR A 231 3.14 5.77 -23.25
CA THR A 231 3.24 6.90 -24.19
C THR A 231 4.21 7.95 -23.65
N THR A 232 3.72 9.13 -23.23
CA THR A 232 4.59 10.31 -23.02
C THR A 232 5.49 10.24 -21.79
N GLY A 233 5.22 9.33 -20.84
CA GLY A 233 6.07 9.06 -19.70
C GLY A 233 6.96 7.82 -19.85
N PHE A 234 6.89 7.11 -21.00
CA PHE A 234 7.71 5.92 -21.21
C PHE A 234 9.21 6.26 -21.31
N VAL A 235 10.00 5.58 -20.50
CA VAL A 235 11.47 5.54 -20.60
C VAL A 235 11.90 4.07 -20.49
N SER A 236 12.76 3.62 -21.41
CA SER A 236 13.28 2.26 -21.38
C SER A 236 14.17 2.06 -20.13
N PRO A 237 14.00 0.96 -19.37
CA PRO A 237 14.82 0.66 -18.19
C PRO A 237 16.23 0.17 -18.56
N GLY A 238 16.52 -0.10 -19.83
CA GLY A 238 17.72 -0.82 -20.24
C GLY A 238 17.64 -2.30 -19.85
N ALA A 239 18.76 -2.87 -19.40
CA ALA A 239 18.82 -4.20 -18.81
C ALA A 239 18.67 -4.11 -17.28
N LEU A 240 17.64 -4.79 -16.76
CA LEU A 240 17.41 -5.02 -15.33
C LEU A 240 18.06 -6.36 -14.98
N ASN A 241 19.36 -6.33 -14.75
CA ASN A 241 20.18 -7.50 -14.50
C ASN A 241 19.90 -8.06 -13.09
N TYR A 242 19.97 -9.38 -12.94
CA TYR A 242 19.84 -10.06 -11.67
C TYR A 242 20.73 -11.29 -11.58
N ALA A 243 21.21 -11.62 -10.38
CA ALA A 243 21.96 -12.85 -10.10
C ALA A 243 21.65 -13.34 -8.67
N ILE A 244 21.87 -14.63 -8.39
CA ILE A 244 21.64 -15.20 -7.05
C ILE A 244 22.98 -15.56 -6.41
N MET A 245 23.26 -14.98 -5.25
CA MET A 245 24.36 -15.35 -4.37
C MET A 245 23.87 -16.45 -3.42
N ALA A 246 24.21 -17.71 -3.68
CA ALA A 246 23.80 -18.84 -2.86
C ALA A 246 24.83 -20.00 -2.93
N PRO A 247 24.91 -20.84 -1.88
CA PRO A 247 24.37 -20.61 -0.53
C PRO A 247 25.22 -19.56 0.23
N LEU A 248 24.60 -18.85 1.17
CA LEU A 248 25.29 -17.96 2.11
C LEU A 248 25.19 -18.53 3.53
N SER A 249 26.25 -18.37 4.31
CA SER A 249 26.25 -18.72 5.74
C SER A 249 25.47 -17.67 6.55
N PRO A 250 24.66 -18.06 7.55
CA PRO A 250 24.03 -17.10 8.46
C PRO A 250 25.05 -16.32 9.31
N GLY A 251 24.64 -15.15 9.82
CA GLY A 251 25.45 -14.28 10.69
C GLY A 251 26.80 -13.85 10.10
N THR A 252 26.94 -13.87 8.78
CA THR A 252 28.22 -13.74 8.07
C THR A 252 28.26 -12.46 7.26
N GLN A 253 29.37 -11.72 7.36
CA GLN A 253 29.63 -10.56 6.52
C GLN A 253 30.13 -11.01 5.14
N TYR A 254 29.53 -10.47 4.08
CA TYR A 254 29.90 -10.71 2.70
C TYR A 254 30.20 -9.42 1.97
N PHE A 255 31.31 -9.43 1.23
CA PHE A 255 31.70 -8.43 0.26
C PHE A 255 31.29 -8.93 -1.12
N TYR A 256 30.74 -8.07 -1.98
CA TYR A 256 30.33 -8.45 -3.33
C TYR A 256 30.48 -7.31 -4.34
N ARG A 257 30.50 -7.65 -5.62
CA ARG A 257 30.31 -6.72 -6.74
C ARG A 257 29.52 -7.38 -7.86
N VAL A 258 28.80 -6.57 -8.62
CA VAL A 258 28.02 -6.99 -9.79
C VAL A 258 28.56 -6.32 -11.06
N GLY A 259 28.24 -6.88 -12.22
CA GLY A 259 28.63 -6.28 -13.49
C GLY A 259 28.73 -7.29 -14.61
N ASP A 260 29.63 -7.04 -15.54
CA ASP A 260 29.84 -7.83 -16.76
C ASP A 260 31.37 -7.86 -17.05
N PRO A 261 31.97 -9.01 -17.42
CA PRO A 261 33.39 -9.08 -17.73
C PRO A 261 33.86 -8.16 -18.87
N ASP A 262 32.95 -7.79 -19.78
CA ASP A 262 33.20 -6.98 -20.97
C ASP A 262 32.80 -5.50 -20.79
N MET A 263 31.84 -5.20 -19.91
CA MET A 263 31.38 -3.82 -19.63
C MET A 263 31.92 -3.21 -18.33
N GLY A 264 32.46 -4.03 -17.42
CA GLY A 264 33.00 -3.59 -16.12
C GLY A 264 32.14 -4.01 -14.93
N TYR A 265 32.65 -3.72 -13.72
CA TYR A 265 32.01 -4.08 -12.45
C TYR A 265 31.76 -2.85 -11.58
N SER A 266 30.74 -2.95 -10.73
CA SER A 266 30.46 -2.03 -9.65
C SER A 266 31.65 -1.91 -8.69
N ARG A 267 31.61 -0.88 -7.85
CA ARG A 267 32.39 -0.87 -6.60
C ARG A 267 31.99 -2.05 -5.74
N GLU A 268 32.90 -2.48 -4.86
CA GLU A 268 32.62 -3.50 -3.87
C GLU A 268 31.63 -2.93 -2.82
N GLN A 269 30.57 -3.69 -2.56
CA GLN A 269 29.55 -3.44 -1.54
C GLN A 269 29.67 -4.50 -0.43
N VAL A 270 29.04 -4.25 0.72
CA VAL A 270 29.08 -5.13 1.88
C VAL A 270 27.71 -5.28 2.53
N PHE A 271 27.35 -6.51 2.90
CA PHE A 271 26.15 -6.83 3.67
C PHE A 271 26.46 -7.87 4.77
N VAL A 272 25.49 -8.10 5.66
CA VAL A 272 25.56 -9.14 6.70
C VAL A 272 24.27 -9.96 6.64
N THR A 273 24.39 -11.28 6.57
CA THR A 273 23.23 -12.19 6.63
C THR A 273 22.64 -12.24 8.05
N PRO A 274 21.32 -12.47 8.22
CA PRO A 274 20.72 -12.65 9.54
C PRO A 274 21.34 -13.82 10.30
N PRO A 275 21.18 -13.86 11.64
CA PRO A 275 21.29 -15.10 12.41
C PRO A 275 20.51 -16.25 11.77
N ALA A 276 20.94 -17.48 12.03
CA ALA A 276 20.24 -18.66 11.55
C ALA A 276 18.77 -18.66 11.97
N VAL A 277 17.89 -19.19 11.12
CA VAL A 277 16.44 -19.23 11.37
C VAL A 277 16.16 -19.93 12.70
N GLY A 278 15.45 -19.25 13.59
CA GLY A 278 15.17 -19.71 14.95
C GLY A 278 16.36 -19.72 15.92
N ALA A 279 17.43 -18.98 15.65
CA ALA A 279 18.38 -18.58 16.69
C ALA A 279 17.71 -17.61 17.70
N ASP A 280 18.11 -17.67 18.97
CA ASP A 280 17.72 -16.67 19.98
C ASP A 280 18.74 -15.52 19.99
N LEU A 281 18.84 -14.85 18.84
CA LEU A 281 19.71 -13.72 18.57
C LEU A 281 18.87 -12.56 18.01
N GLU A 282 19.30 -11.35 18.29
CA GLU A 282 18.58 -10.14 17.90
C GLU A 282 18.68 -9.86 16.40
N VAL A 283 17.56 -9.52 15.78
CA VAL A 283 17.48 -8.96 14.43
C VAL A 283 16.93 -7.54 14.49
N ARG A 284 17.49 -6.63 13.69
CA ARG A 284 17.09 -5.22 13.62
C ARG A 284 16.72 -4.84 12.20
N PHE A 285 15.54 -4.25 12.04
CA PHE A 285 14.97 -3.94 10.73
C PHE A 285 14.34 -2.54 10.69
N LEU A 286 14.05 -2.06 9.48
CA LEU A 286 13.36 -0.81 9.20
C LEU A 286 12.06 -1.13 8.45
N VAL A 287 10.98 -0.38 8.72
CA VAL A 287 9.71 -0.50 7.99
C VAL A 287 9.26 0.89 7.56
N VAL A 288 8.89 1.01 6.30
CA VAL A 288 8.30 2.19 5.66
C VAL A 288 7.17 1.77 4.72
N ALA A 289 6.33 2.71 4.35
CA ALA A 289 5.47 2.65 3.18
C ALA A 289 5.25 4.07 2.65
N ASP A 290 4.80 4.22 1.40
CA ASP A 290 4.40 5.53 0.85
C ASP A 290 5.58 6.54 0.83
N LEU A 291 6.78 6.05 0.52
CA LEU A 291 8.03 6.79 0.63
C LEU A 291 8.24 7.77 -0.53
N GLY A 292 8.05 7.32 -1.77
CA GLY A 292 8.32 8.14 -2.96
C GLY A 292 9.78 8.59 -3.08
N HIS A 293 10.00 9.65 -3.86
CA HIS A 293 11.32 10.17 -4.22
C HIS A 293 11.36 11.71 -4.15
N ALA A 294 12.55 12.28 -4.36
CA ALA A 294 12.77 13.73 -4.35
C ALA A 294 13.86 14.18 -5.33
N GLN A 295 13.89 15.46 -5.69
CA GLN A 295 14.99 16.07 -6.43
C GLN A 295 15.92 16.82 -5.49
N LEU A 296 17.09 16.21 -5.21
CA LEU A 296 18.12 16.72 -4.31
C LEU A 296 18.75 18.07 -4.73
N ASP A 297 18.41 18.58 -5.92
CA ASP A 297 18.81 19.89 -6.43
C ASP A 297 17.68 20.95 -6.42
N GLY A 298 16.48 20.62 -5.92
CA GLY A 298 15.32 21.52 -5.92
C GLY A 298 14.68 21.74 -7.29
N SER A 299 14.76 20.76 -8.20
CA SER A 299 13.94 20.72 -9.41
C SER A 299 12.50 20.28 -9.11
N GLU A 300 11.56 20.58 -10.00
CA GLU A 300 10.22 20.01 -10.01
C GLU A 300 10.08 18.92 -11.09
N GLU A 301 9.06 18.07 -10.97
CA GLU A 301 8.80 16.93 -11.84
C GLU A 301 7.33 16.84 -12.25
N VAL A 302 7.02 16.12 -13.33
CA VAL A 302 5.64 15.99 -13.80
C VAL A 302 4.84 15.12 -12.82
N ASN A 303 3.63 15.57 -12.47
CA ASN A 303 2.72 14.97 -11.47
C ASN A 303 3.25 14.91 -10.02
N PHE A 304 4.39 15.53 -9.70
CA PHE A 304 4.94 15.61 -8.34
C PHE A 304 5.11 17.07 -7.93
N ASN A 305 4.29 17.55 -6.98
CA ASN A 305 4.11 18.99 -6.78
C ASN A 305 4.99 19.56 -5.66
N HIS A 306 5.90 20.43 -6.09
CA HIS A 306 6.70 21.39 -5.32
C HIS A 306 7.64 20.84 -4.24
N VAL A 307 8.82 21.47 -4.21
CA VAL A 307 9.85 21.25 -3.21
C VAL A 307 9.83 22.42 -2.24
N ARG A 308 9.39 22.18 -1.00
CA ARG A 308 9.64 23.07 0.13
C ARG A 308 10.42 22.31 1.19
N ASP A 309 11.45 22.96 1.74
CA ASP A 309 12.34 22.32 2.72
C ASP A 309 11.68 22.33 4.10
N ILE A 310 11.11 21.19 4.50
CA ILE A 310 10.46 21.00 5.79
C ILE A 310 11.42 21.20 6.98
N SER A 311 12.74 21.25 6.79
CA SER A 311 13.68 21.63 7.85
C SER A 311 13.59 23.10 8.28
N THR A 312 12.89 23.97 7.53
CA THR A 312 12.60 25.34 7.94
C THR A 312 11.35 25.47 8.83
N TYR A 313 10.70 24.36 9.20
CA TYR A 313 9.46 24.35 9.99
C TYR A 313 9.69 24.53 11.50
N ASP A 314 9.54 25.75 12.00
CA ASP A 314 9.65 26.08 13.43
C ASP A 314 8.28 26.01 14.15
N LYS A 315 8.07 24.94 14.92
CA LYS A 315 6.87 24.72 15.75
C LYS A 315 6.63 25.81 16.82
N ASN A 316 7.61 26.66 17.14
CA ASN A 316 7.50 27.65 18.23
C ASN A 316 6.80 28.95 17.83
N GLN A 317 6.62 29.23 16.53
CA GLN A 317 5.88 30.41 16.06
C GLN A 317 4.35 30.23 16.11
N ALA A 318 3.88 29.02 16.43
CA ALA A 318 2.48 28.57 16.34
C ALA A 318 1.42 29.45 17.04
N LEU A 319 1.80 30.22 18.07
CA LEU A 319 0.86 31.08 18.82
C LEU A 319 0.41 32.34 18.05
N GLN A 320 1.16 32.79 17.04
CA GLN A 320 0.70 33.82 16.12
C GLN A 320 -0.04 33.22 14.92
N GLN A 321 0.33 31.99 14.56
CA GLN A 321 0.00 31.32 13.31
C GLN A 321 -1.38 30.64 13.28
N THR A 322 -2.37 30.94 14.12
CA THR A 322 -3.67 30.19 14.04
C THR A 322 -4.43 30.44 12.73
N PHE A 323 -4.12 31.53 12.01
CA PHE A 323 -4.60 31.78 10.64
C PHE A 323 -3.62 31.27 9.57
N ASP A 324 -2.32 31.41 9.82
CA ASP A 324 -1.28 30.92 8.91
C ASP A 324 -1.27 29.40 8.86
N LEU A 325 -1.39 28.68 9.98
CA LEU A 325 -1.62 27.23 10.05
C LEU A 325 -2.83 26.77 9.23
N TYR A 326 -3.89 27.57 9.08
CA TYR A 326 -5.02 27.22 8.21
C TYR A 326 -4.71 27.40 6.71
N THR A 327 -3.70 28.21 6.41
CA THR A 327 -3.13 28.42 5.06
C THR A 327 -2.03 27.40 4.78
N ASP A 328 -1.18 27.10 5.75
CA ASP A 328 -0.13 26.08 5.70
C ASP A 328 -0.71 24.68 5.65
N PHE A 329 -1.84 24.39 6.32
CA PHE A 329 -2.63 23.15 6.15
C PHE A 329 -3.18 22.98 4.72
N ILE A 330 -3.25 24.07 3.93
CA ILE A 330 -3.53 24.03 2.48
C ILE A 330 -2.23 23.90 1.67
N LEU A 331 -1.15 24.57 2.09
CA LEU A 331 0.20 24.47 1.50
C LEU A 331 0.96 23.17 1.84
N ASP A 332 0.44 22.35 2.76
CA ASP A 332 0.87 20.96 3.02
C ASP A 332 0.52 20.03 1.84
N ALA A 333 -0.05 20.58 0.77
CA ALA A 333 -0.08 19.98 -0.57
C ALA A 333 1.24 20.14 -1.36
N GLU A 334 2.19 20.94 -0.88
CA GLU A 334 3.37 21.44 -1.62
C GLU A 334 4.72 21.05 -0.97
N ALA A 335 4.74 20.03 -0.09
CA ALA A 335 5.90 19.65 0.72
C ALA A 335 6.50 18.26 0.39
N GLN A 336 5.95 17.55 -0.60
CA GLN A 336 6.15 16.09 -0.81
C GLN A 336 7.63 15.68 -0.86
N GLN A 337 8.46 16.37 -1.64
CA GLN A 337 9.87 16.00 -1.83
C GLN A 337 10.76 16.32 -0.61
N GLY A 338 10.33 17.22 0.28
CA GLY A 338 11.04 17.51 1.52
C GLY A 338 10.99 16.33 2.48
N ALA A 339 9.81 15.72 2.62
CA ALA A 339 9.57 14.58 3.51
C ALA A 339 10.38 13.35 3.10
N ALA A 340 10.23 12.88 1.85
CA ALA A 340 10.98 11.72 1.34
C ALA A 340 12.51 11.89 1.52
N THR A 341 13.03 13.08 1.21
CA THR A 341 14.45 13.41 1.41
C THR A 341 14.90 13.25 2.87
N LEU A 342 14.10 13.74 3.83
CA LEU A 342 14.44 13.61 5.26
C LEU A 342 14.33 12.17 5.75
N THR A 343 13.30 11.42 5.34
CA THR A 343 13.15 10.02 5.72
C THR A 343 14.30 9.18 5.18
N ILE A 344 14.69 9.34 3.91
CA ILE A 344 15.85 8.64 3.32
C ILE A 344 17.14 9.00 4.07
N ARG A 345 17.40 10.28 4.36
CA ARG A 345 18.54 10.70 5.20
C ARG A 345 18.52 10.07 6.59
N ARG A 346 17.34 9.86 7.18
CA ARG A 346 17.19 9.34 8.53
C ARG A 346 17.27 7.81 8.58
N LEU A 347 16.71 7.10 7.61
CA LEU A 347 16.95 5.67 7.37
C LEU A 347 18.45 5.39 7.20
N LEU A 348 19.17 6.24 6.44
CA LEU A 348 20.63 6.14 6.26
C LEU A 348 21.43 6.34 7.56
N ALA A 349 20.94 7.15 8.49
CA ALA A 349 21.56 7.34 9.80
C ALA A 349 21.26 6.17 10.76
N ASP A 350 20.03 5.66 10.73
CA ASP A 350 19.56 4.56 11.59
C ASP A 350 19.92 3.16 11.05
N ALA A 351 20.51 3.06 9.85
CA ALA A 351 20.90 1.80 9.21
C ALA A 351 22.08 1.08 9.88
N GLU A 352 22.82 1.74 10.78
CA GLU A 352 23.95 1.12 11.47
C GLU A 352 23.47 -0.05 12.34
N ASN A 353 24.01 -1.25 12.07
CA ASN A 353 23.59 -2.53 12.66
C ASN A 353 22.13 -2.94 12.35
N ARG A 354 21.51 -2.41 11.28
CA ARG A 354 20.24 -2.93 10.73
C ARG A 354 20.50 -3.73 9.46
N THR A 355 19.76 -4.82 9.30
CA THR A 355 20.07 -5.86 8.30
C THR A 355 18.89 -6.25 7.41
N LEU A 356 17.76 -5.54 7.50
CA LEU A 356 16.54 -5.75 6.69
C LEU A 356 15.77 -4.43 6.57
N LEU A 357 15.29 -4.12 5.36
CA LEU A 357 14.42 -2.97 5.07
C LEU A 357 13.13 -3.47 4.41
N LEU A 358 11.98 -3.12 4.98
CA LEU A 358 10.65 -3.40 4.43
C LEU A 358 10.05 -2.12 3.84
N LEU A 359 9.47 -2.21 2.64
CA LEU A 359 8.66 -1.14 2.05
C LEU A 359 7.29 -1.69 1.60
N ASN A 360 6.25 -1.34 2.35
CA ASN A 360 4.91 -1.90 2.20
C ASN A 360 4.04 -1.10 1.21
N GLY A 361 4.50 -1.07 -0.05
CA GLY A 361 3.79 -0.44 -1.19
C GLY A 361 3.94 1.07 -1.28
N ASP A 362 3.51 1.59 -2.43
CA ASP A 362 3.65 2.98 -2.86
C ASP A 362 5.12 3.42 -2.83
N VAL A 363 5.87 2.75 -3.69
CA VAL A 363 7.33 2.72 -3.71
C VAL A 363 7.89 4.04 -4.21
N SER A 364 7.63 4.35 -5.49
CA SER A 364 8.25 5.48 -6.18
C SER A 364 7.26 6.61 -6.49
N TYR A 365 5.96 6.31 -6.56
CA TYR A 365 4.93 7.17 -7.14
C TYR A 365 5.24 7.64 -8.58
N ALA A 366 5.98 6.84 -9.37
CA ALA A 366 6.27 7.16 -10.77
C ALA A 366 4.99 7.36 -11.61
N ARG A 367 3.94 6.55 -11.38
CA ARG A 367 2.60 6.71 -11.99
C ARG A 367 2.64 6.92 -13.52
N GLY A 368 3.48 6.15 -14.19
CA GLY A 368 3.72 6.17 -15.62
C GLY A 368 4.82 7.14 -16.08
N MET A 369 5.46 7.89 -15.18
CA MET A 369 6.64 8.74 -15.45
C MET A 369 7.91 7.93 -15.20
N LEU A 370 8.23 6.99 -16.09
CA LEU A 370 9.14 5.87 -15.79
C LEU A 370 10.60 6.26 -15.49
N ALA A 371 10.97 7.53 -15.71
CA ALA A 371 12.24 8.11 -15.25
C ALA A 371 12.34 8.19 -13.70
N GLN A 372 11.22 8.41 -13.01
CA GLN A 372 11.15 8.58 -11.56
C GLN A 372 11.51 7.30 -10.79
N TRP A 373 11.29 6.12 -11.39
CA TRP A 373 11.81 4.85 -10.86
C TRP A 373 13.33 4.85 -10.69
N ASP A 374 14.08 5.48 -11.60
CA ASP A 374 15.54 5.56 -11.47
C ASP A 374 15.96 6.58 -10.40
N VAL A 375 15.19 7.66 -10.22
CA VAL A 375 15.42 8.64 -9.14
C VAL A 375 15.19 8.00 -7.76
N PHE A 376 14.13 7.21 -7.61
CA PHE A 376 13.88 6.41 -6.41
C PHE A 376 15.01 5.41 -6.15
N MET A 377 15.40 4.63 -7.17
CA MET A 377 16.39 3.58 -7.00
C MET A 377 17.80 4.12 -6.67
N GLU A 378 18.21 5.26 -7.24
CA GLU A 378 19.47 5.92 -6.90
C GLU A 378 19.51 6.39 -5.43
N GLN A 379 18.36 6.72 -4.85
CA GLN A 379 18.26 7.22 -3.47
C GLN A 379 18.18 6.08 -2.43
N ILE A 380 17.59 4.94 -2.79
CA ILE A 380 17.49 3.78 -1.90
C ILE A 380 18.70 2.82 -1.99
N GLU A 381 19.44 2.84 -3.11
CA GLU A 381 20.63 1.99 -3.34
C GLU A 381 21.63 1.97 -2.16
N PRO A 382 21.98 3.08 -1.48
CA PRO A 382 22.94 3.04 -0.36
C PRO A 382 22.45 2.28 0.88
N LEU A 383 21.14 1.98 0.96
CA LEU A 383 20.54 1.02 1.91
C LEU A 383 20.41 -0.36 1.27
N ALA A 384 19.71 -0.43 0.13
CA ALA A 384 19.29 -1.67 -0.50
C ALA A 384 20.46 -2.53 -1.00
N SER A 385 21.62 -1.94 -1.30
CA SER A 385 22.86 -2.68 -1.61
C SER A 385 23.53 -3.35 -0.41
N ARG A 386 23.03 -3.13 0.82
CA ARG A 386 23.67 -3.56 2.09
C ARG A 386 22.77 -4.41 3.00
N MET A 387 21.47 -4.43 2.73
CA MET A 387 20.48 -5.28 3.40
C MET A 387 19.39 -5.67 2.41
N PRO A 388 18.74 -6.84 2.54
CA PRO A 388 17.56 -7.15 1.76
C PRO A 388 16.51 -6.07 1.88
N PHE A 389 16.05 -5.62 0.72
CA PHE A 389 15.02 -4.64 0.52
C PHE A 389 13.79 -5.42 0.03
N MET A 390 12.82 -5.62 0.93
CA MET A 390 11.66 -6.49 0.71
C MET A 390 10.43 -5.62 0.50
N LEU A 391 9.71 -5.82 -0.61
CA LEU A 391 8.60 -4.96 -1.02
C LEU A 391 7.35 -5.75 -1.37
N ILE A 392 6.22 -5.08 -1.27
CA ILE A 392 4.94 -5.43 -1.92
C ILE A 392 4.49 -4.22 -2.74
N PRO A 393 3.69 -4.39 -3.81
CA PRO A 393 3.20 -3.26 -4.59
C PRO A 393 2.08 -2.53 -3.85
N GLY A 394 2.03 -1.20 -3.98
CA GLY A 394 0.87 -0.39 -3.60
C GLY A 394 -0.05 -0.10 -4.77
N ASN A 395 -1.09 0.71 -4.53
CA ASN A 395 -2.02 1.08 -5.60
C ASN A 395 -1.34 1.95 -6.67
N HIS A 396 -0.32 2.74 -6.30
CA HIS A 396 0.46 3.52 -7.26
C HIS A 396 1.46 2.69 -8.08
N GLU A 397 1.71 1.44 -7.72
CA GLU A 397 2.34 0.47 -8.62
C GLU A 397 1.30 -0.28 -9.46
N ARG A 398 0.22 -0.79 -8.84
CA ARG A 398 -0.58 -1.90 -9.40
C ARG A 398 -1.91 -1.53 -10.04
N ASP A 399 -2.59 -0.47 -9.60
CA ASP A 399 -3.99 -0.20 -9.99
C ASP A 399 -4.11 0.37 -11.40
N TRP A 400 -4.76 -0.37 -12.29
CA TRP A 400 -5.15 0.09 -13.62
C TRP A 400 -6.35 -0.70 -14.18
N PRO A 401 -7.30 -0.09 -14.91
CA PRO A 401 -8.51 -0.78 -15.35
C PRO A 401 -8.24 -1.96 -16.28
N HIS A 402 -8.97 -3.06 -16.07
CA HIS A 402 -8.91 -4.27 -16.89
C HIS A 402 -7.54 -4.99 -16.84
N THR A 403 -6.89 -5.02 -15.67
CA THR A 403 -5.56 -5.65 -15.48
C THR A 403 -5.54 -6.80 -14.47
N GLY A 404 -6.70 -7.27 -14.03
CA GLY A 404 -6.78 -8.19 -12.88
C GLY A 404 -6.49 -7.50 -11.55
N ASP A 405 -6.65 -6.17 -11.50
CA ASP A 405 -6.92 -5.43 -10.28
C ASP A 405 -8.22 -5.94 -9.64
N ARG A 406 -8.32 -5.90 -8.30
CA ARG A 406 -9.57 -6.27 -7.61
C ARG A 406 -10.67 -5.21 -7.70
N PHE A 407 -10.37 -4.01 -8.21
CA PHE A 407 -11.23 -2.83 -8.09
C PHE A 407 -12.26 -2.67 -9.21
N ALA A 408 -12.67 -3.79 -9.82
CA ALA A 408 -13.71 -3.84 -10.84
C ALA A 408 -13.50 -2.84 -11.99
N ASN A 409 -12.23 -2.61 -12.37
CA ASN A 409 -11.80 -1.69 -13.43
C ASN A 409 -12.04 -0.19 -13.13
N LEU A 410 -12.17 0.20 -11.85
CA LEU A 410 -12.39 1.60 -11.44
C LEU A 410 -11.12 2.34 -11.00
N ALA A 411 -10.07 1.62 -10.62
CA ALA A 411 -8.83 2.20 -10.11
C ALA A 411 -7.80 2.42 -11.23
N ASN A 412 -7.06 3.54 -11.17
CA ASN A 412 -6.09 3.91 -12.20
C ASN A 412 -4.83 4.59 -11.64
N ASP A 413 -4.54 4.39 -10.36
CA ASP A 413 -3.54 5.17 -9.64
C ASP A 413 -2.11 4.98 -10.16
N SER A 414 -1.80 3.82 -10.76
CA SER A 414 -0.51 3.51 -11.37
C SER A 414 -0.20 4.24 -12.69
N GLY A 415 -1.14 5.03 -13.25
CA GLY A 415 -0.89 5.81 -14.48
C GLY A 415 -0.53 4.95 -15.71
N GLY A 416 -0.98 3.70 -15.73
CA GLY A 416 -0.78 2.74 -16.81
C GLY A 416 0.38 1.77 -16.59
N GLU A 417 1.11 1.88 -15.47
CA GLU A 417 2.19 0.94 -15.13
C GLU A 417 1.68 -0.46 -14.80
N CYS A 418 0.49 -0.57 -14.21
CA CYS A 418 -0.22 -1.81 -13.92
C CYS A 418 0.66 -2.92 -13.30
N GLY A 419 1.59 -2.56 -12.42
CA GLY A 419 2.54 -3.44 -11.74
C GLY A 419 3.80 -3.82 -12.53
N VAL A 420 3.89 -3.55 -13.84
CA VAL A 420 4.98 -4.06 -14.69
C VAL A 420 6.35 -3.51 -14.30
N PRO A 421 6.55 -2.21 -14.06
CA PRO A 421 7.83 -1.70 -13.55
C PRO A 421 8.19 -2.29 -12.18
N PHE A 422 7.21 -2.49 -11.28
CA PHE A 422 7.44 -3.10 -9.97
C PHE A 422 8.00 -4.52 -10.09
N TRP A 423 7.26 -5.48 -10.67
CA TRP A 423 7.70 -6.88 -10.68
C TRP A 423 8.92 -7.15 -11.57
N LYS A 424 9.23 -6.23 -12.50
CA LYS A 424 10.47 -6.26 -13.30
C LYS A 424 11.67 -5.65 -12.58
N ARG A 425 11.45 -4.67 -11.69
CA ARG A 425 12.50 -4.00 -10.90
C ARG A 425 12.70 -4.59 -9.52
N MET A 426 11.77 -5.39 -9.00
CA MET A 426 11.78 -5.91 -7.61
C MET A 426 11.49 -7.42 -7.60
N LEU A 427 12.52 -8.27 -7.66
CA LEU A 427 12.36 -9.73 -7.60
C LEU A 427 12.32 -10.22 -6.16
N MET A 428 11.09 -10.40 -5.66
CA MET A 428 10.80 -10.99 -4.35
C MET A 428 10.90 -12.53 -4.38
N PRO A 429 11.10 -13.20 -3.22
CA PRO A 429 11.24 -14.66 -3.16
C PRO A 429 9.91 -15.38 -3.40
N VAL A 430 9.59 -15.61 -4.67
CA VAL A 430 8.50 -16.50 -5.10
C VAL A 430 9.04 -17.86 -5.52
N SER A 431 8.21 -18.90 -5.41
CA SER A 431 8.45 -20.18 -6.07
C SER A 431 8.31 -20.04 -7.60
N ASP A 432 8.85 -21.00 -8.36
CA ASP A 432 9.00 -20.93 -9.83
C ASP A 432 7.68 -20.97 -10.64
N HIS A 433 6.53 -20.72 -10.01
CA HIS A 433 5.22 -20.66 -10.63
C HIS A 433 4.78 -19.22 -10.93
N PRO A 434 5.02 -18.69 -12.16
CA PRO A 434 4.38 -17.45 -12.57
C PRO A 434 2.87 -17.65 -12.70
N TRP A 435 2.12 -16.71 -12.12
CA TRP A 435 0.70 -16.54 -12.39
C TRP A 435 0.49 -15.95 -13.80
N VAL A 436 -0.74 -16.04 -14.31
CA VAL A 436 -1.15 -15.49 -15.60
C VAL A 436 -2.29 -14.51 -15.35
N ASP A 437 -2.09 -13.25 -15.72
CA ASP A 437 -3.07 -12.20 -15.46
C ASP A 437 -4.25 -12.20 -16.46
N ALA A 438 -5.20 -11.31 -16.25
CA ALA A 438 -6.38 -11.13 -17.11
C ALA A 438 -6.03 -10.64 -18.55
N GLN A 439 -4.78 -10.25 -18.80
CA GLN A 439 -4.24 -9.87 -20.12
C GLN A 439 -3.35 -10.96 -20.72
N ALA A 440 -3.32 -12.16 -20.11
CA ALA A 440 -2.46 -13.29 -20.42
C ALA A 440 -0.95 -13.03 -20.30
N GLN A 441 -0.54 -11.96 -19.59
CA GLN A 441 0.87 -11.76 -19.24
C GLN A 441 1.27 -12.73 -18.13
N ARG A 442 2.44 -13.36 -18.26
CA ARG A 442 3.05 -14.14 -17.17
C ARG A 442 3.72 -13.18 -16.19
N ARG A 443 3.35 -13.27 -14.92
CA ARG A 443 3.86 -12.45 -13.82
C ARG A 443 4.23 -13.34 -12.63
N PRO A 444 5.26 -13.02 -11.83
CA PRO A 444 5.41 -13.64 -10.53
C PRO A 444 4.20 -13.31 -9.64
N PRO A 445 3.84 -14.16 -8.67
CA PRO A 445 2.93 -13.77 -7.59
C PRO A 445 3.39 -12.48 -6.91
N GLU A 446 2.45 -11.60 -6.56
CA GLU A 446 2.73 -10.32 -5.88
C GLU A 446 2.72 -10.49 -4.33
N TRP A 447 2.76 -11.75 -3.86
CA TRP A 447 2.71 -12.19 -2.47
C TRP A 447 3.71 -13.33 -2.23
N TYR A 448 4.27 -13.43 -1.02
CA TYR A 448 5.35 -14.35 -0.66
C TYR A 448 5.56 -14.42 0.87
N SER A 449 6.33 -15.39 1.36
CA SER A 449 6.73 -15.50 2.77
C SER A 449 8.21 -15.84 2.92
N TYR A 450 8.81 -15.52 4.07
CA TYR A 450 10.20 -15.82 4.38
C TYR A 450 10.49 -15.80 5.89
N ASN A 451 11.54 -16.53 6.30
CA ASN A 451 12.04 -16.50 7.67
C ASN A 451 13.22 -15.54 7.81
N TYR A 452 13.29 -14.79 8.91
CA TYR A 452 14.38 -13.86 9.21
C TYR A 452 14.68 -13.86 10.72
N GLY A 453 15.75 -14.57 11.12
CA GLY A 453 16.07 -14.80 12.54
C GLY A 453 14.92 -15.50 13.27
N ALA A 454 14.35 -14.85 14.28
CA ALA A 454 13.21 -15.35 15.07
C ALA A 454 11.82 -14.98 14.51
N ILE A 455 11.75 -14.32 13.34
CA ILE A 455 10.51 -13.83 12.71
C ILE A 455 10.19 -14.66 11.46
N HIS A 456 8.91 -14.99 11.29
CA HIS A 456 8.33 -15.36 10.00
C HIS A 456 7.54 -14.18 9.44
N PHE A 457 7.87 -13.75 8.23
CA PHE A 457 7.22 -12.65 7.53
C PHE A 457 6.35 -13.19 6.40
N VAL A 458 5.10 -12.73 6.32
CA VAL A 458 4.19 -12.96 5.19
C VAL A 458 3.92 -11.62 4.52
N SER A 459 4.06 -11.55 3.20
CA SER A 459 3.88 -10.33 2.40
C SER A 459 2.74 -10.55 1.41
N LEU A 460 1.73 -9.66 1.46
CA LEU A 460 0.47 -9.78 0.71
C LEU A 460 0.17 -8.52 -0.11
N CYS A 461 -0.33 -8.70 -1.33
CA CYS A 461 -0.75 -7.64 -2.24
C CYS A 461 -2.24 -7.31 -2.06
N THR A 462 -2.56 -6.10 -1.63
CA THR A 462 -3.94 -5.62 -1.39
C THR A 462 -4.68 -5.15 -2.64
N GLU A 463 -4.02 -5.21 -3.80
CA GLU A 463 -4.51 -4.64 -5.08
C GLU A 463 -5.02 -5.70 -6.06
N VAL A 464 -4.58 -6.96 -5.88
CA VAL A 464 -5.11 -8.14 -6.56
C VAL A 464 -6.18 -8.82 -5.70
N ASP A 465 -6.79 -9.89 -6.19
CA ASP A 465 -7.78 -10.62 -5.39
C ASP A 465 -7.14 -11.28 -4.16
N PHE A 466 -7.82 -11.14 -3.02
CA PHE A 466 -7.49 -11.72 -1.73
C PHE A 466 -8.71 -12.39 -1.07
N SER A 467 -9.82 -12.49 -1.81
CA SER A 467 -11.06 -13.14 -1.36
C SER A 467 -10.81 -14.61 -0.99
N PRO A 468 -11.59 -15.20 -0.06
CA PRO A 468 -11.52 -16.64 0.21
C PRO A 468 -11.65 -17.48 -1.07
N GLY A 469 -10.73 -18.42 -1.29
CA GLY A 469 -10.63 -19.23 -2.52
C GLY A 469 -9.78 -18.62 -3.63
N SER A 470 -9.28 -17.38 -3.48
CA SER A 470 -8.30 -16.78 -4.40
C SER A 470 -6.90 -17.42 -4.24
N PRO A 471 -6.04 -17.41 -5.27
CA PRO A 471 -4.68 -17.97 -5.17
C PRO A 471 -3.83 -17.37 -4.05
N GLN A 472 -4.02 -16.09 -3.72
CA GLN A 472 -3.36 -15.41 -2.61
C GLN A 472 -3.91 -15.86 -1.25
N PHE A 473 -5.22 -16.11 -1.15
CA PHE A 473 -5.84 -16.60 0.08
C PHE A 473 -5.45 -18.05 0.38
N GLU A 474 -5.43 -18.93 -0.63
CA GLU A 474 -4.99 -20.32 -0.48
C GLU A 474 -3.48 -20.40 -0.17
N PHE A 475 -2.66 -19.51 -0.74
CA PHE A 475 -1.27 -19.32 -0.30
C PHE A 475 -1.21 -18.96 1.19
N LEU A 476 -1.93 -17.94 1.63
CA LEU A 476 -1.92 -17.49 3.03
C LEU A 476 -2.36 -18.60 4.00
N LEU A 477 -3.44 -19.31 3.67
CA LEU A 477 -3.94 -20.42 4.49
C LEU A 477 -2.92 -21.56 4.59
N THR A 478 -2.28 -21.90 3.48
CA THR A 478 -1.24 -22.94 3.42
C THR A 478 -0.01 -22.53 4.23
N ASP A 479 0.54 -21.35 3.96
CA ASP A 479 1.71 -20.79 4.60
C ASP A 479 1.54 -20.71 6.13
N LEU A 480 0.47 -20.07 6.61
CA LEU A 480 0.15 -19.95 8.04
C LEU A 480 0.03 -21.30 8.76
N SER A 481 -0.43 -22.35 8.06
CA SER A 481 -0.57 -23.69 8.63
C SER A 481 0.77 -24.41 8.86
N MET A 482 1.83 -24.03 8.13
CA MET A 482 3.16 -24.65 8.20
C MET A 482 4.10 -24.00 9.22
N ILE A 483 3.73 -22.85 9.81
CA ILE A 483 4.66 -22.05 10.65
C ILE A 483 4.92 -22.72 12.01
N ASN A 484 6.11 -23.29 12.16
CA ASN A 484 6.61 -23.77 13.45
C ASN A 484 6.99 -22.60 14.37
N ARG A 485 6.04 -22.15 15.21
CA ARG A 485 6.23 -21.04 16.17
C ARG A 485 7.26 -21.32 17.29
N THR A 486 7.83 -22.53 17.38
CA THR A 486 8.99 -22.79 18.28
C THR A 486 10.31 -22.28 17.67
N VAL A 487 10.38 -22.27 16.33
CA VAL A 487 11.50 -21.77 15.54
C VAL A 487 11.34 -20.26 15.40
N THR A 488 10.26 -19.82 14.78
CA THR A 488 9.90 -18.41 14.56
C THR A 488 8.68 -18.02 15.41
N PRO A 489 8.86 -17.66 16.70
CA PRO A 489 7.74 -17.28 17.57
C PRO A 489 6.99 -16.05 17.08
N TRP A 490 7.65 -15.14 16.36
CA TRP A 490 7.03 -13.96 15.77
C TRP A 490 6.48 -14.23 14.37
N LEU A 491 5.24 -13.80 14.16
CA LEU A 491 4.55 -13.83 12.88
C LEU A 491 4.10 -12.42 12.53
N VAL A 492 4.67 -11.88 11.45
CA VAL A 492 4.41 -10.51 10.98
C VAL A 492 3.80 -10.56 9.58
N VAL A 493 2.73 -9.80 9.34
CA VAL A 493 2.10 -9.68 8.02
C VAL A 493 2.32 -8.27 7.46
N ASN A 494 2.85 -8.19 6.24
CA ASN A 494 2.99 -6.96 5.46
C ASN A 494 1.84 -6.86 4.46
N LEU A 495 1.16 -5.71 4.46
CA LEU A 495 0.08 -5.33 3.54
C LEU A 495 0.33 -3.89 3.10
N HIS A 496 -0.10 -3.47 1.90
CA HIS A 496 -0.04 -2.05 1.57
C HIS A 496 -1.25 -1.33 2.20
N ARG A 497 -2.48 -1.68 1.80
CA ARG A 497 -3.68 -1.09 2.38
C ARG A 497 -3.98 -1.66 3.78
N PRO A 498 -4.36 -0.81 4.75
CA PRO A 498 -4.43 -1.21 6.15
C PRO A 498 -5.70 -2.01 6.50
N ILE A 499 -5.57 -2.97 7.42
CA ILE A 499 -6.71 -3.74 7.99
C ILE A 499 -7.56 -2.84 8.88
N TYR A 500 -6.96 -1.82 9.51
CA TYR A 500 -7.63 -0.85 10.37
C TYR A 500 -7.02 0.54 10.13
N SER A 501 -7.87 1.56 9.95
CA SER A 501 -7.45 2.95 9.74
C SER A 501 -8.53 3.90 10.27
N SER A 502 -8.13 5.07 10.80
CA SER A 502 -9.05 6.11 11.27
C SER A 502 -9.60 7.02 10.16
N SER A 503 -9.29 6.75 8.88
CA SER A 503 -9.56 7.67 7.76
C SER A 503 -11.03 8.09 7.68
N ALA A 504 -11.28 9.36 7.38
CA ALA A 504 -12.62 9.81 6.97
C ALA A 504 -13.01 9.34 5.54
N SER A 505 -12.08 8.73 4.80
CA SER A 505 -12.29 8.24 3.42
C SER A 505 -12.89 6.82 3.40
N GLY A 506 -14.21 6.75 3.25
CA GLY A 506 -14.96 5.47 3.25
C GLY A 506 -16.16 5.38 2.30
N LYS A 507 -16.21 6.21 1.25
CA LYS A 507 -17.35 6.27 0.31
C LYS A 507 -17.04 5.79 -1.11
N SER A 508 -15.78 5.53 -1.45
CA SER A 508 -15.39 4.91 -2.73
C SER A 508 -15.20 3.41 -2.56
N TYR A 509 -15.37 2.64 -3.63
CA TYR A 509 -14.98 1.23 -3.64
C TYR A 509 -13.47 1.05 -3.36
N THR A 510 -12.66 1.98 -3.88
CA THR A 510 -11.21 2.09 -3.69
C THR A 510 -10.76 2.81 -2.41
N SER A 511 -11.69 3.20 -1.51
CA SER A 511 -11.33 4.01 -0.33
C SER A 511 -10.83 3.16 0.85
N VAL A 512 -9.90 3.72 1.62
CA VAL A 512 -9.20 3.06 2.75
C VAL A 512 -10.16 2.26 3.63
N LEU A 513 -11.22 2.88 4.17
CA LEU A 513 -12.14 2.18 5.07
C LEU A 513 -12.90 1.03 4.39
N ARG A 514 -13.15 1.11 3.08
CA ARG A 514 -13.85 0.06 2.34
C ARG A 514 -12.94 -1.15 2.11
N VAL A 515 -11.69 -0.91 1.69
CA VAL A 515 -10.72 -1.99 1.52
C VAL A 515 -10.37 -2.63 2.87
N ALA A 516 -10.24 -1.83 3.92
CA ALA A 516 -10.06 -2.32 5.29
C ALA A 516 -11.22 -3.24 5.73
N GLU A 517 -12.47 -2.95 5.37
CA GLU A 517 -13.59 -3.85 5.67
C GLU A 517 -13.56 -5.12 4.81
N ASP A 518 -13.23 -5.03 3.52
CA ASP A 518 -13.07 -6.20 2.66
C ASP A 518 -11.96 -7.14 3.19
N ILE A 519 -10.80 -6.60 3.61
CA ILE A 519 -9.71 -7.39 4.20
C ILE A 519 -10.14 -8.00 5.54
N ARG A 520 -10.86 -7.26 6.41
CA ARG A 520 -11.38 -7.80 7.67
C ARG A 520 -12.38 -8.94 7.46
N LEU A 521 -13.20 -8.88 6.41
CA LEU A 521 -14.14 -9.94 6.04
C LEU A 521 -13.45 -11.17 5.45
N ALA A 522 -12.30 -11.01 4.78
CA ALA A 522 -11.54 -12.12 4.21
C ALA A 522 -10.57 -12.79 5.21
N MET A 523 -9.74 -12.00 5.90
CA MET A 523 -8.50 -12.50 6.52
C MET A 523 -8.38 -12.30 8.04
N GLU A 524 -9.20 -11.46 8.69
CA GLU A 524 -9.09 -11.19 10.13
C GLU A 524 -9.22 -12.47 10.97
N ASP A 525 -10.10 -13.39 10.57
CA ASP A 525 -10.33 -14.66 11.27
C ASP A 525 -9.10 -15.58 11.17
N LEU A 526 -8.39 -15.58 10.04
CA LEU A 526 -7.13 -16.30 9.87
C LEU A 526 -6.01 -15.66 10.70
N PHE A 527 -5.90 -14.33 10.68
CA PHE A 527 -4.87 -13.62 11.44
C PHE A 527 -5.05 -13.79 12.96
N PHE A 528 -6.30 -13.85 13.44
CA PHE A 528 -6.62 -14.19 14.83
C PHE A 528 -6.34 -15.67 15.13
N LEU A 529 -6.85 -16.60 14.31
CA LEU A 529 -6.66 -18.06 14.46
C LEU A 529 -5.18 -18.46 14.55
N TYR A 530 -4.38 -18.01 13.59
CA TYR A 530 -2.95 -18.31 13.54
C TYR A 530 -2.11 -17.36 14.40
N GLN A 531 -2.74 -16.48 15.18
CA GLN A 531 -2.13 -15.49 16.06
C GLN A 531 -0.97 -14.78 15.37
N VAL A 532 -1.29 -14.04 14.31
CA VAL A 532 -0.42 -12.99 13.78
C VAL A 532 -0.17 -11.99 14.91
N ASP A 533 1.08 -11.61 15.12
CA ASP A 533 1.45 -10.75 16.24
C ASP A 533 1.31 -9.28 15.87
N VAL A 534 1.79 -8.92 14.67
CA VAL A 534 1.78 -7.56 14.14
C VAL A 534 1.43 -7.57 12.65
N THR A 535 0.68 -6.58 12.19
CA THR A 535 0.58 -6.27 10.76
C THR A 535 1.11 -4.88 10.46
N PHE A 536 2.04 -4.74 9.51
CA PHE A 536 2.54 -3.45 9.04
C PHE A 536 1.87 -3.04 7.73
N SER A 537 1.44 -1.78 7.64
CA SER A 537 0.73 -1.25 6.49
C SER A 537 0.99 0.24 6.22
N GLY A 538 0.66 0.69 5.01
CA GLY A 538 0.81 2.05 4.51
C GLY A 538 -0.53 2.64 4.04
N HIS A 539 -0.52 3.26 2.86
CA HIS A 539 -1.67 3.77 2.08
C HIS A 539 -2.48 4.93 2.68
N ASP A 540 -2.53 5.04 4.02
CA ASP A 540 -3.20 6.13 4.73
C ASP A 540 -2.12 6.94 5.45
N HIS A 541 -1.72 8.08 4.87
CA HIS A 541 -0.41 8.68 5.11
C HIS A 541 -0.27 9.35 6.49
N LYS A 542 -0.03 8.54 7.52
CA LYS A 542 0.09 8.90 8.95
C LYS A 542 0.56 7.67 9.71
N TYR A 543 0.96 7.86 10.95
CA TYR A 543 1.18 6.77 11.88
C TYR A 543 -0.10 6.46 12.66
N GLU A 544 -0.48 5.18 12.72
CA GLU A 544 -1.53 4.66 13.61
C GLU A 544 -1.15 3.30 14.19
N ARG A 545 -1.51 3.04 15.44
CA ARG A 545 -1.39 1.70 16.04
C ARG A 545 -2.60 1.36 16.88
N THR A 546 -3.09 0.12 16.73
CA THR A 546 -4.18 -0.42 17.55
C THR A 546 -3.69 -1.04 18.86
N CYS A 547 -4.62 -1.26 19.79
CA CYS A 547 -4.49 -2.32 20.79
C CYS A 547 -4.44 -3.71 20.09
N PRO A 548 -4.15 -4.81 20.80
CA PRO A 548 -4.47 -6.16 20.31
C PRO A 548 -5.97 -6.26 20.04
N VAL A 549 -6.39 -6.37 18.77
CA VAL A 549 -7.79 -6.14 18.37
C VAL A 549 -8.32 -7.26 17.49
N TYR A 550 -9.57 -7.65 17.75
CA TYR A 550 -10.32 -8.59 16.94
C TYR A 550 -11.79 -8.15 16.87
N LYS A 551 -12.40 -8.16 15.67
CA LYS A 551 -13.78 -7.72 15.43
C LYS A 551 -14.07 -6.36 16.08
N LYS A 552 -13.20 -5.38 15.82
CA LYS A 552 -13.32 -3.98 16.27
C LYS A 552 -13.38 -3.83 17.80
N SER A 553 -12.84 -4.80 18.54
CA SER A 553 -12.80 -4.85 20.01
C SER A 553 -11.40 -5.18 20.51
N CYS A 554 -10.86 -4.41 21.46
CA CYS A 554 -9.60 -4.78 22.11
C CYS A 554 -9.78 -6.08 22.91
N LEU A 555 -8.75 -6.92 22.91
CA LEU A 555 -8.64 -8.10 23.76
C LEU A 555 -7.48 -7.93 24.76
N ASP A 556 -7.67 -8.43 25.97
CA ASP A 556 -6.64 -8.44 27.00
C ASP A 556 -5.44 -9.32 26.60
N LEU A 557 -4.28 -9.03 27.20
CA LEU A 557 -3.10 -9.89 27.09
C LEU A 557 -3.34 -11.23 27.83
N ASP A 558 -2.62 -12.27 27.41
CA ASP A 558 -2.68 -13.57 28.08
C ASP A 558 -2.01 -13.55 29.46
N ALA A 559 -2.12 -14.66 30.21
CA ALA A 559 -1.50 -14.79 31.53
C ALA A 559 0.04 -14.72 31.53
N ASN A 560 0.68 -14.66 30.35
CA ASN A 560 2.11 -14.48 30.15
C ASN A 560 2.46 -13.07 29.63
N ASN A 561 1.49 -12.13 29.62
CA ASN A 561 1.60 -10.79 29.05
C ASN A 561 1.88 -10.78 27.52
N SER A 562 1.37 -11.79 26.80
CA SER A 562 1.46 -11.90 25.33
C SER A 562 0.16 -11.42 24.68
N ALA A 563 0.24 -10.82 23.49
CA ALA A 563 -0.96 -10.41 22.75
C ALA A 563 -1.81 -11.63 22.33
N THR A 564 -3.14 -11.51 22.50
CA THR A 564 -4.11 -12.56 22.16
C THR A 564 -4.72 -12.41 20.76
N ALA A 565 -4.57 -11.23 20.16
CA ALA A 565 -4.96 -10.86 18.80
C ALA A 565 -3.89 -9.95 18.17
N PRO A 566 -3.91 -9.73 16.84
CA PRO A 566 -2.90 -8.91 16.17
C PRO A 566 -2.92 -7.45 16.64
N VAL A 567 -1.73 -6.84 16.67
CA VAL A 567 -1.58 -5.38 16.70
C VAL A 567 -1.43 -4.87 15.26
N HIS A 568 -2.29 -3.98 14.83
CA HIS A 568 -2.23 -3.39 13.50
C HIS A 568 -1.51 -2.04 13.57
N VAL A 569 -0.55 -1.85 12.66
CA VAL A 569 0.28 -0.64 12.57
C VAL A 569 0.20 -0.09 11.14
N VAL A 570 -0.10 1.20 11.04
CA VAL A 570 -0.02 2.01 9.82
C VAL A 570 1.19 2.92 9.98
N SER A 571 2.09 2.94 9.00
CA SER A 571 3.29 3.79 8.92
C SER A 571 3.47 4.25 7.46
N GLY A 572 2.39 4.81 6.89
CA GLY A 572 2.34 5.33 5.52
C GLY A 572 2.81 6.79 5.39
N ASN A 573 3.54 7.27 6.40
CA ASN A 573 3.96 8.65 6.56
C ASN A 573 5.40 8.91 6.05
N ALA A 574 6.00 7.97 5.32
CA ALA A 574 7.42 8.03 4.98
C ALA A 574 7.79 9.12 3.97
N GLY A 575 6.89 9.55 3.07
CA GLY A 575 7.18 10.71 2.22
C GLY A 575 5.99 11.31 1.48
N PHE A 576 4.95 10.55 1.15
CA PHE A 576 3.78 11.12 0.47
C PHE A 576 2.90 11.97 1.40
N ARG A 577 2.09 12.86 0.80
CA ARG A 577 1.30 13.88 1.48
C ARG A 577 0.40 13.29 2.58
N LEU A 578 0.57 13.79 3.80
CA LEU A 578 -0.14 13.32 5.00
C LEU A 578 -1.68 13.31 4.87
N SER A 579 -2.30 12.31 5.49
CA SER A 579 -3.75 12.05 5.55
C SER A 579 -4.44 12.91 6.61
N TRP A 580 -4.60 14.20 6.35
CA TRP A 580 -5.30 15.16 7.23
C TRP A 580 -6.80 14.85 7.48
N GLY A 581 -7.37 13.85 6.81
CA GLY A 581 -8.76 13.40 6.95
C GLY A 581 -8.99 12.52 8.20
N TYR A 582 -8.81 13.07 9.39
CA TYR A 582 -9.06 12.37 10.66
C TYR A 582 -10.56 12.27 11.00
N ASN A 583 -11.00 11.11 11.52
CA ASN A 583 -12.29 10.97 12.18
C ASN A 583 -12.19 11.48 13.64
N PRO A 584 -12.88 12.57 14.03
CA PRO A 584 -12.79 13.14 15.39
C PRO A 584 -13.36 12.21 16.48
N HIS A 585 -14.00 11.11 16.11
CA HIS A 585 -14.45 10.04 17.00
C HIS A 585 -13.84 8.71 16.55
N THR A 586 -12.53 8.57 16.77
CA THR A 586 -11.86 7.27 16.74
C THR A 586 -12.58 6.27 17.67
N PRO A 587 -12.86 5.06 17.21
CA PRO A 587 -13.25 3.96 18.10
C PRO A 587 -12.16 3.69 19.15
N PRO A 588 -12.50 3.04 20.29
CA PRO A 588 -11.61 2.94 21.45
C PRO A 588 -10.48 1.89 21.32
N TYR A 589 -10.12 1.49 20.09
CA TYR A 589 -9.09 0.47 19.82
C TYR A 589 -7.85 1.01 19.09
N TRP A 590 -7.65 2.33 19.08
CA TRP A 590 -6.37 2.98 18.75
C TRP A 590 -5.61 3.32 20.03
N ASP A 591 -4.38 2.82 20.15
CA ASP A 591 -3.47 3.12 21.26
C ASP A 591 -2.67 4.40 21.00
N ALA A 592 -2.21 4.59 19.76
CA ALA A 592 -1.32 5.67 19.37
C ALA A 592 -1.59 6.13 17.93
N MET A 593 -1.38 7.42 17.69
CA MET A 593 -1.49 8.04 16.37
C MET A 593 -0.53 9.24 16.28
N ALA A 594 0.09 9.45 15.13
CA ALA A 594 0.83 10.66 14.82
C ALA A 594 0.62 11.11 13.37
N LEU A 595 0.46 12.42 13.18
CA LEU A 595 0.27 13.06 11.88
C LEU A 595 1.50 13.93 11.57
N GLU A 596 2.64 13.25 11.43
CA GLU A 596 3.96 13.80 11.15
C GLU A 596 4.71 12.78 10.28
N HIS A 597 5.61 13.22 9.41
CA HIS A 597 6.41 12.31 8.59
C HIS A 597 7.38 11.48 9.43
N GLY A 598 7.48 10.19 9.15
CA GLY A 598 8.22 9.25 9.97
C GLY A 598 8.36 7.86 9.34
N TYR A 599 8.97 6.96 10.10
CA TYR A 599 9.24 5.56 9.75
C TYR A 599 9.38 4.74 11.03
N LEU A 600 9.20 3.42 10.89
CA LEU A 600 9.41 2.48 11.99
C LEU A 600 10.83 1.93 11.98
N ARG A 601 11.42 1.85 13.17
CA ARG A 601 12.63 1.07 13.43
C ARG A 601 12.33 0.01 14.48
N CYS A 602 12.64 -1.25 14.16
CA CYS A 602 12.19 -2.41 14.91
C CYS A 602 13.34 -3.33 15.31
N GLU A 603 13.15 -4.10 16.39
CA GLU A 603 14.08 -5.14 16.83
C GLU A 603 13.35 -6.35 17.45
N ALA A 604 13.91 -7.54 17.31
CA ALA A 604 13.30 -8.77 17.84
C ALA A 604 14.31 -9.87 18.20
N ASN A 605 13.98 -10.65 19.23
CA ASN A 605 14.58 -11.95 19.59
C ASN A 605 13.44 -12.97 19.86
N LYS A 606 13.64 -14.16 20.46
CA LYS A 606 12.51 -15.10 20.65
C LYS A 606 11.45 -14.67 21.67
N THR A 607 11.72 -13.66 22.48
CA THR A 607 10.88 -13.24 23.62
C THR A 607 10.42 -11.78 23.57
N PHE A 608 10.95 -11.00 22.63
CA PHE A 608 10.66 -9.59 22.41
C PHE A 608 10.51 -9.30 20.92
N LEU A 609 9.54 -8.46 20.57
CA LEU A 609 9.41 -7.78 19.29
C LEU A 609 8.91 -6.37 19.59
N GLY A 610 9.67 -5.33 19.25
CA GLY A 610 9.29 -3.95 19.50
C GLY A 610 9.72 -3.00 18.39
N CYS A 611 9.04 -1.86 18.30
CA CYS A 611 9.36 -0.81 17.35
C CYS A 611 9.17 0.59 17.96
N GLU A 612 9.97 1.53 17.47
CA GLU A 612 9.78 2.96 17.64
C GLU A 612 9.37 3.58 16.29
N GLU A 613 8.31 4.38 16.29
CA GLU A 613 7.98 5.29 15.19
C GLU A 613 8.81 6.56 15.38
N VAL A 614 9.61 6.94 14.38
CA VAL A 614 10.58 8.04 14.47
C VAL A 614 10.25 9.13 13.47
N SER A 615 10.15 10.37 13.97
CA SER A 615 9.99 11.56 13.15
C SER A 615 11.14 11.73 12.16
N SER A 616 10.83 11.81 10.87
CA SER A 616 11.79 12.17 9.83
C SER A 616 12.23 13.63 9.94
N ILE A 617 11.39 14.51 10.50
CA ILE A 617 11.66 15.95 10.62
C ILE A 617 12.79 16.22 11.62
N ASN A 618 12.78 15.54 12.76
CA ASN A 618 13.65 15.87 13.91
C ASN A 618 14.28 14.65 14.62
N GLY A 619 13.95 13.42 14.23
CA GLY A 619 14.52 12.20 14.80
C GLY A 619 14.02 11.83 16.20
N ARG A 620 12.98 12.51 16.70
CA ARG A 620 12.32 12.14 17.96
C ARG A 620 11.40 10.94 17.75
N VAL A 621 11.35 10.06 18.73
CA VAL A 621 10.32 9.02 18.84
C VAL A 621 8.94 9.68 19.00
N LEU A 622 7.98 9.24 18.18
CA LEU A 622 6.59 9.66 18.18
C LEU A 622 5.72 8.68 18.99
N ASP A 623 5.96 7.39 18.83
CA ASP A 623 5.39 6.28 19.62
C ASP A 623 6.43 5.16 19.78
N SER A 624 6.30 4.35 20.84
CA SER A 624 7.19 3.23 21.16
C SER A 624 6.38 2.11 21.81
N TRP A 625 6.48 0.89 21.27
CA TRP A 625 5.71 -0.26 21.74
C TRP A 625 6.51 -1.56 21.64
N ALA A 626 6.09 -2.55 22.43
CA ALA A 626 6.71 -3.88 22.47
C ALA A 626 5.67 -4.95 22.74
N LEU A 627 5.87 -6.11 22.11
CA LEU A 627 5.20 -7.37 22.38
C LEU A 627 6.19 -8.32 23.06
N HIS A 628 5.68 -9.05 24.05
CA HIS A 628 6.45 -10.00 24.84
C HIS A 628 5.90 -11.42 24.69
N LYS A 629 6.79 -12.41 24.80
CA LYS A 629 6.47 -13.82 24.90
C LYS A 629 7.39 -14.52 25.91
N PRO A 630 6.90 -15.46 26.73
CA PRO A 630 7.75 -16.28 27.57
C PRO A 630 8.70 -17.13 26.71
N ARG A 631 9.91 -17.42 27.23
CA ARG A 631 10.85 -18.30 26.51
C ARG A 631 10.24 -19.69 26.31
N GLY A 632 10.16 -20.13 25.06
CA GLY A 632 9.52 -21.39 24.68
C GLY A 632 8.00 -21.30 24.52
N TRP A 633 7.42 -20.09 24.46
CA TRP A 633 6.00 -19.85 24.18
C TRP A 633 5.47 -20.77 23.07
N GLN A 634 4.35 -21.42 23.36
CA GLN A 634 3.59 -22.21 22.39
C GLN A 634 2.25 -21.51 22.14
N PRO A 635 1.77 -21.47 20.88
CA PRO A 635 0.37 -21.22 20.64
C PRO A 635 -0.47 -22.38 21.22
N ASN A 636 -1.75 -22.12 21.48
CA ASN A 636 -2.66 -23.20 21.88
C ASN A 636 -3.00 -24.09 20.66
N LEU A 637 -2.16 -25.11 20.43
CA LEU A 637 -2.24 -26.01 19.28
C LEU A 637 -3.62 -26.70 19.16
N LEU A 638 -4.22 -27.06 20.30
CA LEU A 638 -5.56 -27.66 20.32
C LEU A 638 -6.64 -26.67 19.86
N ALA A 639 -6.59 -25.42 20.35
CA ALA A 639 -7.50 -24.37 19.90
C ALA A 639 -7.30 -24.05 18.41
N ARG A 640 -6.05 -24.03 17.92
CA ARG A 640 -5.75 -23.86 16.49
C ARG A 640 -6.33 -24.99 15.65
N ALA A 641 -6.04 -26.25 15.96
CA ALA A 641 -6.53 -27.40 15.20
C ALA A 641 -8.07 -27.43 15.16
N ILE A 642 -8.74 -27.19 16.29
CA ILE A 642 -10.21 -27.12 16.35
C ILE A 642 -10.75 -25.96 15.50
N ALA A 643 -10.21 -24.76 15.64
CA ALA A 643 -10.74 -23.59 14.94
C ALA A 643 -10.35 -23.56 13.45
N GLN A 644 -9.23 -24.16 13.04
CA GLN A 644 -8.88 -24.44 11.64
C GLN A 644 -9.86 -25.45 11.02
N GLN A 645 -10.17 -26.55 11.72
CA GLN A 645 -11.16 -27.53 11.26
C GLN A 645 -12.57 -26.93 11.19
N LEU A 646 -12.95 -26.04 12.12
CA LEU A 646 -14.22 -25.29 12.08
C LEU A 646 -14.24 -24.25 10.94
N PHE A 647 -13.13 -23.58 10.66
CA PHE A 647 -13.01 -22.66 9.53
C PHE A 647 -13.20 -23.41 8.21
N ILE A 648 -12.43 -24.48 7.98
CA ILE A 648 -12.50 -25.30 6.77
C ILE A 648 -13.88 -25.96 6.60
N SER A 649 -14.49 -26.47 7.68
CA SER A 649 -15.81 -27.12 7.64
C SER A 649 -17.00 -26.16 7.56
N ASN A 650 -16.84 -24.87 7.88
CA ASN A 650 -17.80 -23.83 7.51
C ASN A 650 -17.58 -23.35 6.08
N TYR A 651 -16.33 -23.19 5.65
CA TYR A 651 -15.99 -22.73 4.31
C TYR A 651 -16.51 -23.69 3.23
N THR A 652 -16.22 -24.98 3.36
CA THR A 652 -16.75 -26.06 2.49
C THR A 652 -18.28 -26.23 2.55
N LYS A 653 -18.96 -25.70 3.57
CA LYS A 653 -20.44 -25.63 3.61
C LYS A 653 -21.00 -24.36 2.97
N SER A 654 -20.19 -23.32 2.81
CA SER A 654 -20.59 -22.05 2.17
C SER A 654 -20.48 -22.10 0.64
N SER A 655 -19.60 -22.96 0.11
CA SER A 655 -19.35 -23.16 -1.32
C SER A 655 -20.46 -23.95 -2.05
N TRP A 656 -21.71 -23.48 -1.96
CA TRP A 656 -22.81 -23.89 -2.86
C TRP A 656 -22.75 -23.10 -4.17
N ILE A 657 -21.65 -23.27 -4.91
CA ILE A 657 -21.48 -22.75 -6.27
C ILE A 657 -20.91 -23.89 -7.12
N ASP A 658 -21.73 -24.41 -8.04
CA ASP A 658 -21.33 -25.41 -9.02
C ASP A 658 -20.42 -24.80 -10.12
N ASP A 659 -19.15 -24.52 -9.78
CA ASP A 659 -18.11 -24.25 -10.77
C ASP A 659 -17.26 -25.53 -10.99
N PRO A 660 -17.40 -26.23 -12.14
CA PRO A 660 -16.64 -27.44 -12.44
C PRO A 660 -15.16 -27.18 -12.81
N GLY A 661 -14.68 -25.93 -12.73
CA GLY A 661 -13.31 -25.55 -13.08
C GLY A 661 -12.25 -25.69 -11.97
N ILE A 662 -12.64 -25.84 -10.69
CA ILE A 662 -11.69 -25.81 -9.56
C ILE A 662 -11.10 -27.21 -9.27
N PRO A 663 -9.76 -27.41 -9.35
CA PRO A 663 -9.15 -28.72 -9.05
C PRO A 663 -9.21 -29.07 -7.57
N THR A 664 -9.88 -30.18 -7.23
CA THR A 664 -10.03 -30.67 -5.84
C THR A 664 -8.73 -31.14 -5.18
N GLN A 665 -7.61 -31.18 -5.91
CA GLN A 665 -6.31 -31.65 -5.41
C GLN A 665 -5.69 -30.75 -4.32
N GLY A 666 -5.99 -29.45 -4.32
CA GLY A 666 -5.49 -28.53 -3.28
C GLY A 666 -5.92 -28.95 -1.88
N TYR A 667 -7.16 -29.40 -1.73
CA TYR A 667 -7.71 -29.85 -0.45
C TYR A 667 -6.97 -31.07 0.13
N GLN A 668 -6.57 -32.04 -0.70
CA GLN A 668 -5.89 -33.25 -0.21
C GLN A 668 -4.51 -32.96 0.38
N LEU A 669 -3.77 -32.00 -0.18
CA LEU A 669 -2.42 -31.65 0.29
C LEU A 669 -2.40 -30.96 1.66
N VAL A 670 -3.50 -30.32 2.07
CA VAL A 670 -3.63 -29.68 3.39
C VAL A 670 -3.79 -30.73 4.51
N TYR A 671 -4.40 -31.89 4.24
CA TYR A 671 -4.77 -32.84 5.29
C TYR A 671 -3.62 -33.71 5.81
N GLU A 672 -2.77 -34.29 4.94
CA GLU A 672 -1.76 -35.27 5.40
C GLU A 672 -0.75 -34.71 6.42
N PRO A 673 -0.18 -33.48 6.26
CA PRO A 673 0.74 -32.92 7.27
C PRO A 673 0.07 -32.70 8.62
N ILE A 674 -1.22 -32.34 8.63
CA ILE A 674 -1.99 -32.08 9.85
C ILE A 674 -2.26 -33.39 10.59
N PHE A 675 -2.66 -34.47 9.89
CA PHE A 675 -2.83 -35.78 10.52
C PHE A 675 -1.50 -36.33 11.06
N ALA A 676 -0.41 -36.25 10.28
CA ALA A 676 0.92 -36.68 10.74
C ALA A 676 1.40 -35.92 11.99
N ALA A 677 1.13 -34.61 12.08
CA ALA A 677 1.44 -33.82 13.26
C ALA A 677 0.60 -34.25 14.47
N LEU A 678 -0.71 -34.46 14.31
CA LEU A 678 -1.63 -34.86 15.38
C LEU A 678 -1.38 -36.28 15.90
N GLU A 679 -0.97 -37.22 15.04
CA GLU A 679 -0.57 -38.58 15.44
C GLU A 679 0.74 -38.61 16.23
N SER A 680 1.62 -37.61 16.06
CA SER A 680 2.90 -37.54 16.75
C SER A 680 2.81 -37.10 18.23
N ASP A 681 1.73 -36.44 18.64
CA ASP A 681 1.55 -35.93 20.00
C ASP A 681 0.79 -36.94 20.90
N ALA A 682 1.57 -37.68 21.70
CA ALA A 682 1.05 -38.62 22.70
C ALA A 682 0.10 -37.99 23.74
N THR A 683 0.16 -36.67 23.95
CA THR A 683 -0.72 -35.92 24.86
C THR A 683 -2.09 -35.70 24.25
N ILE A 684 -2.14 -35.42 22.94
CA ILE A 684 -3.39 -35.32 22.17
C ILE A 684 -4.04 -36.70 22.08
N LEU A 685 -3.28 -37.74 21.75
CA LEU A 685 -3.78 -39.14 21.78
C LEU A 685 -4.37 -39.50 23.14
N GLN A 686 -3.65 -39.29 24.26
CA GLN A 686 -4.17 -39.59 25.59
C GLN A 686 -5.43 -38.80 25.96
N THR A 687 -5.55 -37.56 25.49
CA THR A 687 -6.74 -36.72 25.74
C THR A 687 -7.94 -37.26 24.96
N LEU A 688 -7.73 -37.65 23.70
CA LEU A 688 -8.75 -38.31 22.88
C LEU A 688 -9.19 -39.66 23.46
N THR A 689 -8.25 -40.51 23.90
CA THR A 689 -8.58 -41.79 24.56
C THR A 689 -9.35 -41.60 25.88
N ARG A 690 -9.12 -40.50 26.62
CA ARG A 690 -9.95 -40.17 27.81
C ARG A 690 -11.36 -39.75 27.42
N LEU A 691 -11.53 -38.90 26.41
CA LEU A 691 -12.85 -38.48 25.91
C LEU A 691 -13.65 -39.64 25.30
N GLN A 692 -12.97 -40.55 24.59
CA GLN A 692 -13.51 -41.82 24.10
C GLN A 692 -14.06 -42.69 25.24
N ASN A 693 -13.26 -42.89 26.29
CA ASN A 693 -13.65 -43.66 27.47
C ASN A 693 -14.73 -42.99 28.34
N GLN A 694 -14.98 -41.68 28.19
CA GLN A 694 -15.99 -40.95 28.96
C GLN A 694 -17.33 -40.79 28.22
N THR A 695 -17.34 -40.75 26.89
CA THR A 695 -18.56 -40.54 26.10
C THR A 695 -19.27 -41.85 25.72
N GLY A 696 -18.56 -42.98 25.67
CA GLY A 696 -19.15 -44.30 25.42
C GLY A 696 -19.79 -44.48 24.04
N LEU A 697 -19.50 -43.58 23.10
CA LEU A 697 -20.07 -43.60 21.74
C LEU A 697 -19.38 -44.65 20.87
N LEU A 698 -20.21 -45.44 20.18
CA LEU A 698 -19.86 -46.45 19.16
C LEU A 698 -19.11 -47.70 19.66
N THR A 699 -19.89 -48.66 20.18
CA THR A 699 -19.61 -50.07 19.88
C THR A 699 -19.75 -50.33 18.37
N ASN A 700 -18.81 -51.08 17.79
CA ASN A 700 -18.72 -51.45 16.37
C ASN A 700 -18.43 -50.30 15.39
N LEU A 701 -17.15 -49.95 15.22
CA LEU A 701 -16.63 -49.42 13.95
C LEU A 701 -15.19 -49.88 13.75
N VAL A 702 -15.02 -50.90 12.90
CA VAL A 702 -13.73 -51.35 12.36
C VAL A 702 -13.83 -51.19 10.85
N ASN A 703 -12.77 -50.66 10.23
CA ASN A 703 -12.65 -50.20 8.83
C ASN A 703 -13.22 -48.79 8.56
N GLY A 704 -12.45 -47.96 7.84
CA GLY A 704 -12.89 -46.68 7.26
C GLY A 704 -12.19 -45.44 7.84
N VAL A 705 -11.47 -44.71 6.98
CA VAL A 705 -10.71 -43.48 7.34
C VAL A 705 -11.64 -42.30 7.65
N ASP A 706 -12.88 -42.33 7.15
CA ASP A 706 -13.84 -41.22 7.22
C ASP A 706 -14.32 -40.88 8.65
N THR A 707 -14.12 -41.79 9.62
CA THR A 707 -14.73 -41.71 10.96
C THR A 707 -14.15 -40.64 11.88
N VAL A 708 -12.92 -40.19 11.68
CA VAL A 708 -12.27 -39.19 12.57
C VAL A 708 -12.91 -37.80 12.40
N VAL A 709 -13.41 -37.48 11.20
CA VAL A 709 -14.05 -36.20 10.89
C VAL A 709 -15.39 -36.05 11.64
N ASP A 710 -16.21 -37.11 11.64
CA ASP A 710 -17.51 -37.13 12.32
C ASP A 710 -17.38 -37.03 13.85
N ILE A 711 -16.37 -37.68 14.44
CA ILE A 711 -16.09 -37.63 15.88
C ILE A 711 -15.82 -36.17 16.32
N TRP A 712 -15.03 -35.42 15.56
CA TRP A 712 -14.75 -34.01 15.88
C TRP A 712 -15.94 -33.09 15.59
N ALA A 713 -16.71 -33.34 14.53
CA ALA A 713 -17.92 -32.58 14.22
C ALA A 713 -18.97 -32.66 15.35
N ALA A 714 -19.05 -33.81 16.05
CA ALA A 714 -19.94 -34.00 17.20
C ALA A 714 -19.47 -33.30 18.49
N LEU A 715 -18.16 -33.12 18.69
CA LEU A 715 -17.59 -32.62 19.95
C LEU A 715 -17.46 -31.09 20.02
N ALA A 716 -17.28 -30.40 18.89
CA ALA A 716 -17.09 -28.95 18.86
C ALA A 716 -18.23 -28.12 19.53
N PRO A 717 -19.53 -28.44 19.36
CA PRO A 717 -20.61 -27.68 20.01
C PRO A 717 -20.60 -27.81 21.54
N ALA A 718 -20.25 -28.99 22.06
CA ALA A 718 -20.23 -29.26 23.50
C ALA A 718 -19.13 -28.43 24.22
N TYR A 719 -17.99 -28.24 23.57
CA TYR A 719 -16.88 -27.43 24.12
C TYR A 719 -17.22 -25.94 24.23
N LEU A 720 -17.96 -25.40 23.25
CA LEU A 720 -18.36 -23.98 23.23
C LEU A 720 -19.38 -23.64 24.32
N ILE A 721 -20.34 -24.54 24.60
CA ILE A 721 -21.37 -24.32 25.63
C ILE A 721 -20.74 -24.20 27.03
N VAL A 722 -19.66 -24.95 27.31
CA VAL A 722 -19.00 -25.01 28.62
C VAL A 722 -18.23 -23.72 28.98
N ARG A 723 -17.89 -22.86 28.01
CA ARG A 723 -17.24 -21.55 28.26
C ARG A 723 -18.14 -20.32 27.96
N GLY A 724 -19.38 -20.52 27.54
CA GLY A 724 -20.23 -19.43 27.04
C GLY A 724 -20.95 -18.59 28.09
N VAL A 725 -21.53 -19.20 29.14
CA VAL A 725 -22.41 -18.51 30.11
C VAL A 725 -22.26 -19.04 31.54
N ALA A 726 -21.17 -18.67 32.21
CA ALA A 726 -21.04 -18.83 33.67
C ALA A 726 -19.98 -17.88 34.26
N GLU A 727 -20.36 -16.62 34.54
CA GLU A 727 -19.93 -15.82 35.71
C GLU A 727 -20.25 -14.32 35.56
N GLN A 728 -21.31 -13.86 36.22
CA GLN A 728 -21.32 -12.57 36.91
C GLN A 728 -21.89 -12.78 38.33
N PRO A 729 -21.22 -12.29 39.39
CA PRO A 729 -21.61 -12.60 40.77
C PRO A 729 -22.75 -11.69 41.28
N GLY A 730 -23.99 -12.06 40.96
CA GLY A 730 -25.20 -11.38 41.44
C GLY A 730 -26.47 -12.12 41.03
N ASN A 731 -26.83 -13.19 41.75
CA ASN A 731 -27.68 -14.26 41.22
C ASN A 731 -28.82 -14.70 42.16
N GLU A 732 -30.06 -14.46 41.75
CA GLU A 732 -31.21 -15.30 42.11
C GLU A 732 -31.77 -16.10 40.90
N GLN A 733 -31.67 -15.58 39.67
CA GLN A 733 -32.38 -16.14 38.51
C GLN A 733 -31.77 -17.45 37.97
N ALA A 734 -30.46 -17.67 38.10
CA ALA A 734 -29.83 -18.95 37.73
C ALA A 734 -29.94 -20.01 38.84
N ARG A 735 -30.39 -19.65 40.05
CA ARG A 735 -30.79 -20.63 41.08
C ARG A 735 -32.14 -21.30 40.79
N PHE A 736 -32.94 -20.73 39.88
CA PHE A 736 -34.20 -21.31 39.41
C PHE A 736 -33.96 -22.48 38.45
N TYR A 737 -33.20 -22.25 37.37
CA TYR A 737 -32.92 -23.25 36.34
C TYR A 737 -32.06 -24.44 36.81
N ALA A 738 -31.35 -24.30 37.94
CA ALA A 738 -30.61 -25.40 38.56
C ALA A 738 -31.47 -26.34 39.44
N ARG A 739 -32.78 -26.09 39.58
CA ARG A 739 -33.69 -26.91 40.41
C ARG A 739 -34.72 -27.72 39.64
N GLU A 740 -35.18 -27.24 38.49
CA GLU A 740 -36.21 -27.88 37.65
C GLU A 740 -35.57 -28.50 36.40
N GLY A 741 -34.86 -29.63 36.57
CA GLY A 741 -34.15 -30.28 35.46
C GLY A 741 -35.04 -31.18 34.60
N LEU A 742 -35.11 -30.92 33.29
CA LEU A 742 -35.74 -31.81 32.29
C LEU A 742 -35.13 -31.63 30.89
N MET A 743 -34.63 -32.73 30.31
CA MET A 743 -34.82 -33.00 28.87
C MET A 743 -36.32 -33.28 28.67
N PRO A 744 -37.04 -32.69 27.69
CA PRO A 744 -36.91 -33.18 26.31
C PRO A 744 -37.39 -32.20 25.19
N ILE A 745 -36.49 -31.50 24.48
CA ILE A 745 -36.84 -30.83 23.20
C ILE A 745 -35.73 -31.06 22.15
N PHE A 746 -35.70 -32.26 21.59
CA PHE A 746 -34.94 -32.61 20.37
C PHE A 746 -35.72 -33.58 19.45
N GLU A 747 -37.05 -33.58 19.61
CA GLU A 747 -38.02 -34.34 18.80
C GLU A 747 -38.47 -33.52 17.58
N ALA A 748 -38.53 -34.16 16.39
CA ALA A 748 -38.97 -33.61 15.10
C ALA A 748 -38.21 -32.34 14.59
N VAL A 749 -37.44 -32.35 13.49
CA VAL A 749 -37.41 -33.23 12.31
C VAL A 749 -38.77 -33.37 11.61
N LYS A 750 -39.07 -32.43 10.71
CA LYS A 750 -40.19 -32.42 9.76
C LYS A 750 -39.75 -31.75 8.45
N HIS A 751 -39.99 -32.29 7.26
CA HIS A 751 -40.69 -33.52 6.88
C HIS A 751 -40.19 -34.06 5.52
N GLN A 752 -39.91 -35.36 5.43
CA GLN A 752 -40.36 -36.31 4.41
C GLN A 752 -40.20 -37.73 5.00
N HIS A 753 -40.94 -38.78 4.64
CA HIS A 753 -42.38 -38.99 4.45
C HIS A 753 -42.65 -40.41 5.04
N VAL A 754 -43.85 -40.93 5.36
CA VAL A 754 -45.14 -40.94 4.67
C VAL A 754 -46.26 -41.12 5.72
N GLY A 755 -47.40 -40.45 5.54
CA GLY A 755 -48.67 -40.82 6.19
C GLY A 755 -49.73 -41.03 5.11
N ALA A 756 -50.18 -42.26 4.90
CA ALA A 756 -51.08 -42.60 3.79
C ALA A 756 -52.57 -42.53 4.17
N ALA A 757 -53.40 -42.28 3.15
CA ALA A 757 -54.86 -42.41 3.12
C ALA A 757 -55.69 -41.46 4.02
N ALA A 758 -56.51 -40.62 3.37
CA ALA A 758 -57.61 -39.93 4.01
C ALA A 758 -58.90 -40.78 3.98
N LYS A 759 -59.71 -40.74 5.06
CA LYS A 759 -61.17 -40.49 4.97
C LYS A 759 -61.90 -40.45 6.33
N ARG A 760 -62.71 -39.40 6.47
CA ARG A 760 -64.01 -39.29 7.19
C ARG A 760 -64.06 -39.45 8.71
N ALA A 761 -64.85 -38.56 9.30
CA ALA A 761 -65.44 -38.73 10.63
C ALA A 761 -66.71 -39.62 10.57
N ALA A 762 -66.92 -40.41 11.62
CA ALA A 762 -68.21 -40.84 12.14
C ALA A 762 -68.01 -41.39 13.57
N CYS A 763 -69.08 -41.49 14.36
CA CYS A 763 -69.02 -41.83 15.80
C CYS A 763 -69.04 -43.35 16.08
N ALA A 764 -68.84 -43.67 17.38
CA ALA A 764 -69.26 -44.88 18.10
C ALA A 764 -68.35 -46.14 18.11
N ALA A 765 -67.65 -46.28 19.25
CA ALA A 765 -67.71 -47.41 20.18
C ALA A 765 -67.32 -48.86 19.78
N LEU A 766 -66.39 -49.40 20.61
CA LEU A 766 -66.27 -50.79 21.13
C LEU A 766 -65.65 -51.93 20.28
N SER A 767 -64.64 -52.54 20.90
CA SER A 767 -64.30 -53.99 20.90
C SER A 767 -63.53 -54.61 19.70
N PRO A 768 -62.79 -55.73 19.91
CA PRO A 768 -61.39 -55.78 19.44
C PRO A 768 -60.89 -57.12 18.83
N GLN A 769 -59.56 -57.16 18.57
CA GLN A 769 -58.63 -58.32 18.46
C GLN A 769 -58.13 -58.75 17.05
N ARG A 770 -56.78 -58.71 16.89
CA ARG A 770 -55.79 -59.77 16.51
C ARG A 770 -56.14 -60.87 15.45
N PRO A 771 -55.12 -61.54 14.81
CA PRO A 771 -53.74 -61.12 14.47
C PRO A 771 -53.12 -61.73 13.15
N LEU A 772 -51.88 -61.31 12.81
CA LEU A 772 -50.75 -62.10 12.19
C LEU A 772 -50.89 -62.81 10.80
N ARG A 773 -50.07 -62.38 9.81
CA ARG A 773 -48.88 -63.12 9.23
C ARG A 773 -48.22 -62.40 8.02
N SER A 774 -47.03 -62.86 7.63
CA SER A 774 -46.14 -62.47 6.49
C SER A 774 -46.21 -63.54 5.34
N PRO A 775 -45.42 -63.57 4.21
CA PRO A 775 -44.17 -62.84 3.85
C PRO A 775 -43.89 -62.49 2.32
N ALA A 776 -42.65 -62.00 2.05
CA ALA A 776 -41.74 -62.31 0.91
C ALA A 776 -41.69 -61.54 -0.46
N ALA A 777 -40.51 -60.94 -0.72
CA ALA A 777 -39.56 -61.11 -1.87
C ALA A 777 -39.71 -60.47 -3.30
N ALA A 778 -38.54 -59.99 -3.81
CA ALA A 778 -38.04 -59.89 -5.22
C ALA A 778 -38.68 -58.89 -6.24
N ASN A 779 -38.07 -58.53 -7.40
CA ASN A 779 -36.68 -58.19 -7.83
C ASN A 779 -36.67 -57.63 -9.31
N VAL A 780 -35.56 -57.04 -9.82
CA VAL A 780 -35.14 -56.87 -11.26
C VAL A 780 -35.73 -55.74 -12.20
N SER A 781 -34.84 -54.80 -12.59
CA SER A 781 -34.52 -54.04 -13.85
C SER A 781 -35.49 -53.58 -15.00
N GLU A 782 -35.10 -52.45 -15.66
CA GLU A 782 -34.72 -52.26 -17.10
C GLU A 782 -35.34 -51.11 -17.99
N GLN A 783 -34.46 -50.50 -18.81
CA GLN A 783 -34.60 -49.84 -20.15
C GLN A 783 -35.21 -48.42 -20.42
N LEU A 784 -34.85 -47.90 -21.61
CA LEU A 784 -35.05 -46.55 -22.25
C LEU A 784 -36.06 -46.68 -23.46
N PRO A 785 -36.19 -45.81 -24.52
CA PRO A 785 -35.58 -44.50 -24.85
C PRO A 785 -36.47 -43.41 -25.56
N SER A 786 -35.85 -42.24 -25.82
CA SER A 786 -35.99 -41.36 -27.04
C SER A 786 -37.18 -40.37 -27.24
N GLY A 787 -36.91 -39.27 -27.98
CA GLY A 787 -37.91 -38.34 -28.56
C GLY A 787 -37.40 -36.90 -28.83
N LEU A 788 -37.25 -36.48 -30.10
CA LEU A 788 -36.83 -35.10 -30.49
C LEU A 788 -38.04 -34.14 -30.71
N HIS A 789 -37.86 -32.82 -30.51
CA HIS A 789 -37.82 -31.81 -31.60
C HIS A 789 -37.72 -30.33 -31.14
N ARG A 790 -37.23 -29.46 -32.04
CA ARG A 790 -37.17 -27.98 -32.04
C ARG A 790 -38.22 -27.40 -33.04
N PRO A 791 -38.41 -26.07 -33.20
CA PRO A 791 -38.43 -24.91 -32.26
C PRO A 791 -39.66 -23.98 -32.54
N LEU A 792 -39.72 -22.73 -32.00
CA LEU A 792 -39.95 -21.47 -32.78
C LEU A 792 -40.18 -20.18 -31.93
N ARG A 793 -39.57 -19.08 -32.43
CA ARG A 793 -39.88 -17.62 -32.40
C ARG A 793 -40.69 -16.92 -31.27
N SER A 794 -40.17 -15.73 -30.91
CA SER A 794 -40.81 -14.58 -30.22
C SER A 794 -41.85 -13.82 -31.10
N PRO A 795 -42.71 -12.91 -30.56
CA PRO A 795 -42.27 -11.52 -30.30
C PRO A 795 -42.98 -10.70 -29.17
N ALA A 796 -42.22 -9.76 -28.61
CA ALA A 796 -42.53 -8.34 -28.28
C ALA A 796 -43.86 -7.84 -27.64
N ALA A 797 -43.67 -7.08 -26.53
CA ALA A 797 -44.14 -5.69 -26.28
C ALA A 797 -45.47 -5.35 -25.54
N ALA A 798 -45.41 -4.17 -24.88
CA ALA A 798 -46.47 -3.21 -24.51
C ALA A 798 -47.42 -3.45 -23.29
N SER A 799 -47.04 -2.82 -22.18
CA SER A 799 -47.83 -2.08 -21.17
C SER A 799 -49.35 -1.79 -21.37
N VAL A 800 -50.12 -1.73 -20.26
CA VAL A 800 -51.07 -0.63 -19.88
C VAL A 800 -51.81 -0.94 -18.54
N TRP A 801 -51.78 0.01 -17.56
CA TRP A 801 -52.73 0.40 -16.46
C TRP A 801 -53.47 -0.72 -15.63
N GLU A 802 -54.24 -0.52 -14.54
CA GLU A 802 -54.90 0.64 -13.90
C GLU A 802 -55.26 0.39 -12.39
N GLU A 803 -55.47 1.47 -11.60
CA GLU A 803 -56.27 1.66 -10.34
C GLU A 803 -56.37 0.61 -9.18
N LEU A 804 -55.94 0.94 -7.92
CA LEU A 804 -56.70 1.48 -6.73
C LEU A 804 -57.30 0.40 -5.77
N PRO A 805 -57.79 0.71 -4.53
CA PRO A 805 -57.91 1.99 -3.80
C PRO A 805 -57.25 2.06 -2.38
N SER A 806 -57.57 3.12 -1.62
CA SER A 806 -56.85 3.61 -0.42
C SER A 806 -57.70 3.76 0.87
N GLY A 807 -57.04 3.88 2.04
CA GLY A 807 -57.60 4.50 3.26
C GLY A 807 -56.66 4.40 4.49
N LEU A 808 -56.63 5.32 5.46
CA LEU A 808 -57.25 6.65 5.57
C LEU A 808 -56.42 7.56 6.55
N HIS A 809 -56.63 8.88 6.49
CA HIS A 809 -55.99 9.98 7.24
C HIS A 809 -56.08 9.90 8.80
N VAL A 810 -55.42 10.76 9.59
CA VAL A 810 -55.89 12.14 9.96
C VAL A 810 -54.82 12.96 10.72
N LEU A 811 -54.52 14.19 10.20
CA LEU A 811 -54.21 15.50 10.84
C LEU A 811 -53.23 15.60 12.05
N LEU A 812 -52.45 16.66 12.36
CA LEU A 812 -52.12 18.03 11.86
C LEU A 812 -50.85 18.48 12.67
N SER A 813 -50.03 19.53 12.43
CA SER A 813 -49.89 20.70 11.52
C SER A 813 -48.43 21.26 11.65
N ARG A 814 -47.92 22.38 11.09
CA ARG A 814 -48.41 23.50 10.25
C ARG A 814 -47.23 24.25 9.56
N SER A 815 -47.58 25.25 8.74
CA SER A 815 -46.89 26.52 8.33
C SER A 815 -45.60 26.99 9.03
N SER A 816 -44.66 27.75 8.41
CA SER A 816 -44.49 28.30 7.03
C SER A 816 -43.17 29.14 6.98
N SER A 817 -42.23 29.02 6.04
CA SER A 817 -42.18 29.33 4.58
C SER A 817 -41.59 30.71 4.19
N ARG A 818 -40.68 30.71 3.18
CA ARG A 818 -40.30 31.74 2.15
C ARG A 818 -38.88 31.44 1.63
N CYS A 819 -38.69 31.06 0.36
CA CYS A 819 -38.52 31.91 -0.84
C CYS A 819 -37.24 32.78 -0.80
N GLY A 820 -36.23 32.66 -1.69
CA GLY A 820 -35.98 31.71 -2.80
C GLY A 820 -35.62 32.40 -4.14
N ARG A 821 -34.84 31.74 -5.03
CA ARG A 821 -34.76 31.96 -6.50
C ARG A 821 -33.78 30.98 -7.17
N LEU A 822 -34.07 30.55 -8.40
CA LEU A 822 -33.16 29.77 -9.26
C LEU A 822 -32.25 30.68 -10.10
N ARG A 823 -31.09 30.16 -10.50
CA ARG A 823 -30.56 30.28 -11.88
C ARG A 823 -29.65 29.08 -12.25
N ARG A 824 -29.93 28.50 -13.42
CA ARG A 824 -29.11 27.63 -14.28
C ARG A 824 -28.94 28.40 -15.62
N PRO A 825 -28.23 27.93 -16.68
CA PRO A 825 -27.55 26.64 -16.89
C PRO A 825 -26.09 26.78 -17.39
N LEU A 826 -25.53 25.68 -17.94
CA LEU A 826 -24.28 25.54 -18.72
C LEU A 826 -22.98 25.67 -17.89
N PHE A 827 -21.98 24.78 -18.02
CA PHE A 827 -21.83 23.61 -18.91
C PHE A 827 -22.03 22.28 -18.15
#